data_AF-A0AAD9RPE9-F1
#
_entry.id   AF-A0AAD9RPE9-F1
#
_cell.length_a   1.000
_cell.length_b   1.000
_cell.length_c   1.000
_cell.angle_alpha   90.00
_cell.angle_beta   90.00
_cell.angle_gamma   90.00
#
_symmetry.space_group_name_H-M   'P 1'
#
loop_
_entity.id
_entity.type
_entity.pdbx_description
1 polymer ?
#
loop_
_entity_poly.entity_id
_entity_poly.type
_entity_poly.pdbx_seq_one_letter_code
_entity_poly.pdbx_strand_id
1 'polypeptide(L)'
;MSGWGEDASHMIHRMGASASSSVASVGGDSVQAARLSPSGNYDQHGLAIRERKKKMTGFATLRKKFIRKRRSSKVCDHGRIFRDMISTWSHLEAIALLEEYEALAALKDLHVQAELARPPAATFKQDLSLLAILSARCPYFRDLLAGCPGYGARICLDLRTPNLEVQTFSALLRYLYTGDICPHDATFGTNILQRLGEEFGTLNPLEQDLRYLLDTGDYADAALVFTSDSDCQRPDSGCSEYGFRPKLELPCHKAILSARSPFFRNLIQRRTKSGEDRTERTLHIPTRIILDESVIPKRYARVLLHAVYLDTVDLSLILRGNGCGNSAGSLSEVQALTHTGRMRPSPLEEAMELYQIGRFLELDILSQGCEDIILECLTLESLPTVLKWGSQPHGSAWVHRQALHYLREEFQPIASSSILHQLDHAHLVNVLQSHFLQASELEILQAVLKWGEQELVRRMEDREPNLLNHTVHSVTRKGVKKKDLSDIELREILSELLPLVRIDHILPHNSEILTQAIRRGLVSTPPSHMIGDGRDSIHTNAWIRGGKKNGFFVRPRLFMPYYEEIKSLVEEQMVQDTDLIRLQRTRYVADIPDALYMVDEKPRTMGTAGVDVLAAAFPVPDSSTMAAMLKREQKLRQSPSCLRAIDLPLSSRSEINRQVRLRVVREFNLPDAVADILELCFIL
;
A
#
# COMPACT_ATOMS: atom_id res chain seq x y z
N MET A 1 -20.32 10.31 61.84
CA MET A 1 -20.29 10.03 63.29
C MET A 1 -19.75 8.62 63.46
N SER A 2 -18.79 8.44 64.39
CA SER A 2 -18.02 7.22 64.76
C SER A 2 -17.24 6.58 63.59
N GLY A 3 -15.89 6.56 63.56
CA GLY A 3 -15.02 5.80 64.49
C GLY A 3 -15.32 4.32 64.26
N TRP A 4 -14.42 3.42 63.89
CA TRP A 4 -13.21 2.96 64.57
C TRP A 4 -12.30 2.26 63.54
N GLY A 5 -10.98 2.36 63.69
CA GLY A 5 -10.02 1.48 63.05
C GLY A 5 -9.45 0.50 64.08
N GLU A 6 -8.99 -0.67 63.63
CA GLU A 6 -7.85 -1.43 64.18
C GLU A 6 -7.57 -2.71 63.35
N ASP A 7 -6.34 -2.78 62.84
CA ASP A 7 -5.36 -3.88 62.87
C ASP A 7 -5.66 -5.34 62.50
N ALA A 8 -4.97 -5.75 61.43
CA ALA A 8 -3.91 -6.77 61.35
C ALA A 8 -4.11 -8.19 61.94
N SER A 9 -4.06 -9.14 61.00
CA SER A 9 -3.24 -10.38 61.00
C SER A 9 -3.34 -11.39 62.16
N HIS A 10 -3.89 -12.59 61.89
CA HIS A 10 -3.12 -13.85 61.78
C HIS A 10 -4.00 -15.12 61.76
N MET A 11 -3.75 -15.96 60.74
CA MET A 11 -3.57 -17.43 60.79
C MET A 11 -4.72 -18.42 61.15
N ILE A 12 -4.79 -19.50 60.33
CA ILE A 12 -5.15 -20.92 60.63
C ILE A 12 -6.42 -21.53 59.95
N HIS A 13 -6.12 -22.37 58.94
CA HIS A 13 -6.63 -23.71 58.58
C HIS A 13 -7.97 -24.00 57.84
N ARG A 14 -7.79 -24.87 56.81
CA ARG A 14 -8.67 -25.98 56.29
C ARG A 14 -9.95 -25.54 55.54
N MET A 15 -10.30 -26.05 54.35
CA MET A 15 -10.38 -27.44 53.87
C MET A 15 -10.62 -27.55 52.33
N GLY A 16 -10.26 -28.68 51.69
CA GLY A 16 -10.84 -29.21 50.41
C GLY A 16 -10.14 -28.81 49.09
N ALA A 17 -9.24 -29.61 48.48
CA ALA A 17 -9.48 -30.76 47.57
C ALA A 17 -10.11 -30.32 46.20
N SER A 18 -9.59 -30.61 44.99
CA SER A 18 -8.75 -31.72 44.50
C SER A 18 -8.09 -31.44 43.13
N ALA A 19 -6.92 -32.05 42.90
CA ALA A 19 -6.45 -32.79 41.70
C ALA A 19 -6.21 -32.08 40.34
N SER A 20 -5.20 -32.39 39.51
CA SER A 20 -3.88 -33.06 39.58
C SER A 20 -3.29 -33.13 38.15
N SER A 21 -1.96 -33.09 38.00
CA SER A 21 -1.16 -34.09 37.25
C SER A 21 0.27 -33.61 36.87
N SER A 22 1.26 -34.27 37.47
CA SER A 22 2.64 -34.55 37.03
C SER A 22 3.19 -35.53 38.09
N VAL A 23 4.06 -36.52 37.92
CA VAL A 23 5.21 -36.84 37.06
C VAL A 23 5.42 -38.37 37.15
N ALA A 24 6.19 -38.98 36.25
CA ALA A 24 6.99 -40.16 36.60
C ALA A 24 8.42 -40.03 36.04
N SER A 25 9.39 -40.56 36.80
CA SER A 25 10.85 -40.37 36.73
C SER A 25 11.57 -41.73 36.77
N VAL A 26 12.92 -41.66 36.72
CA VAL A 26 13.98 -42.62 37.12
C VAL A 26 14.61 -43.36 35.92
N GLY A 27 15.95 -43.43 35.71
CA GLY A 27 17.15 -42.96 36.43
C GLY A 27 18.37 -43.85 36.07
N GLY A 28 19.61 -43.34 36.13
CA GLY A 28 20.87 -44.14 36.24
C GLY A 28 22.12 -43.75 35.41
N ASP A 29 22.92 -42.79 35.91
CA ASP A 29 24.38 -42.79 36.24
C ASP A 29 25.36 -43.90 35.72
N SER A 30 26.69 -43.75 35.46
CA SER A 30 27.77 -42.77 35.75
C SER A 30 29.07 -43.03 34.90
N VAL A 31 30.06 -42.11 34.98
CA VAL A 31 31.55 -42.27 35.01
C VAL A 31 32.41 -41.69 33.85
N GLN A 32 33.06 -40.55 34.18
CA GLN A 32 34.45 -40.07 33.97
C GLN A 32 35.27 -40.35 32.69
N ALA A 33 35.82 -39.28 32.11
CA ALA A 33 37.27 -39.11 31.89
C ALA A 33 37.62 -37.61 31.69
N ALA A 34 38.75 -37.19 32.26
CA ALA A 34 39.16 -35.80 32.41
C ALA A 34 40.52 -35.51 31.74
N ARG A 35 40.79 -34.20 31.58
CA ARG A 35 42.09 -33.50 31.39
C ARG A 35 42.68 -33.47 29.97
N LEU A 36 42.91 -32.28 29.43
CA LEU A 36 44.12 -31.45 29.63
C LEU A 36 43.97 -30.10 28.89
N SER A 37 44.19 -28.99 29.61
CA SER A 37 44.58 -27.69 29.04
C SER A 37 46.10 -27.52 29.24
N PRO A 38 46.78 -26.65 28.46
CA PRO A 38 47.12 -25.35 29.06
C PRO A 38 47.12 -24.14 28.08
N SER A 39 46.74 -22.99 28.66
CA SER A 39 47.19 -21.58 28.43
C SER A 39 47.90 -21.20 27.12
N GLY A 40 47.64 -20.05 26.46
CA GLY A 40 46.86 -18.86 26.77
C GLY A 40 47.37 -17.71 25.89
N ASN A 41 46.48 -16.80 25.44
CA ASN A 41 46.67 -15.34 25.46
C ASN A 41 45.48 -14.63 24.82
N TYR A 42 45.18 -13.47 25.37
CA TYR A 42 44.03 -12.61 25.08
C TYR A 42 44.15 -11.83 23.77
N ASP A 43 42.95 -11.44 23.30
CA ASP A 43 42.59 -10.29 22.48
C ASP A 43 42.53 -10.36 20.94
N GLN A 44 41.48 -9.70 20.44
CA GLN A 44 41.14 -9.29 19.07
C GLN A 44 40.39 -10.29 18.15
N HIS A 45 39.05 -10.29 18.26
CA HIS A 45 38.16 -10.55 17.13
C HIS A 45 37.37 -9.29 16.75
N GLY A 46 37.84 -8.60 15.70
CA GLY A 46 37.07 -7.62 14.95
C GLY A 46 35.99 -8.32 14.13
N LEU A 47 34.73 -8.10 14.49
CA LEU A 47 33.58 -8.53 13.70
C LEU A 47 33.41 -7.59 12.50
N ALA A 48 33.75 -8.09 11.32
CA ALA A 48 33.45 -7.44 10.05
C ALA A 48 31.92 -7.37 9.84
N ILE A 49 31.35 -6.18 10.06
CA ILE A 49 29.94 -5.89 9.75
C ILE A 49 29.82 -5.72 8.23
N ARG A 50 29.31 -6.75 7.58
CA ARG A 50 28.95 -6.76 6.17
C ARG A 50 27.75 -5.82 5.96
N GLU A 51 27.95 -4.72 5.25
CA GLU A 51 26.90 -3.78 4.83
C GLU A 51 25.72 -4.53 4.19
N ARG A 52 24.61 -4.63 4.91
CA ARG A 52 23.32 -4.94 4.30
C ARG A 52 22.79 -3.65 3.69
N LYS A 53 22.89 -3.52 2.37
CA LYS A 53 22.03 -2.62 1.58
C LYS A 53 20.58 -2.81 2.05
N LYS A 54 20.05 -1.86 2.82
CA LYS A 54 18.63 -1.77 3.20
C LYS A 54 17.83 -1.73 1.90
N LYS A 55 17.26 -2.87 1.50
CA LYS A 55 16.20 -2.91 0.49
C LYS A 55 15.01 -2.17 1.09
N MET A 56 14.64 -1.07 0.44
CA MET A 56 13.42 -0.30 0.68
C MET A 56 12.24 -1.27 0.87
N THR A 57 11.58 -1.21 2.02
CA THR A 57 10.60 -2.18 2.52
C THR A 57 9.26 -2.16 1.78
N GLY A 58 9.09 -1.34 0.73
CA GLY A 58 7.84 -1.16 0.01
C GLY A 58 7.37 -2.34 -0.87
N PHE A 59 8.21 -3.32 -1.18
CA PHE A 59 7.82 -4.44 -2.06
C PHE A 59 7.17 -5.63 -1.35
N ALA A 60 7.12 -5.61 -0.02
CA ALA A 60 6.98 -6.84 0.76
C ALA A 60 5.62 -7.03 1.43
N THR A 61 4.84 -5.98 1.70
CA THR A 61 3.68 -6.08 2.61
C THR A 61 2.56 -6.95 2.03
N LEU A 62 2.08 -6.64 0.82
CA LEU A 62 1.05 -7.45 0.16
C LEU A 62 1.59 -8.77 -0.37
N ARG A 63 2.76 -8.79 -1.03
CA ARG A 63 3.38 -10.04 -1.48
C ARG A 63 3.58 -11.04 -0.34
N LYS A 64 4.05 -10.61 0.85
CA LYS A 64 4.20 -11.51 2.01
C LYS A 64 2.85 -11.97 2.56
N LYS A 65 1.82 -11.11 2.57
CA LYS A 65 0.46 -11.49 2.97
C LYS A 65 -0.14 -12.55 2.04
N PHE A 66 -0.01 -12.38 0.73
CA PHE A 66 -0.51 -13.35 -0.26
C PHE A 66 0.32 -14.64 -0.33
N ILE A 67 1.65 -14.57 -0.20
CA ILE A 67 2.53 -15.75 -0.20
C ILE A 67 2.26 -16.65 1.01
N ARG A 68 1.94 -16.10 2.19
CA ARG A 68 1.61 -16.89 3.38
C ARG A 68 0.23 -17.56 3.35
N LYS A 69 -0.66 -17.16 2.44
CA LYS A 69 -2.07 -17.56 2.44
C LYS A 69 -2.51 -18.46 1.28
N ARG A 70 -1.60 -18.94 0.42
CA ARG A 70 -1.88 -20.00 -0.59
C ARG A 70 -2.16 -21.38 0.05
N ARG A 71 -3.11 -21.46 0.98
CA ARG A 71 -3.84 -22.70 1.28
C ARG A 71 -5.25 -22.46 0.76
N SER A 72 -5.55 -23.01 -0.42
CA SER A 72 -6.89 -22.91 -0.99
C SER A 72 -7.90 -23.48 0.02
N SER A 73 -9.01 -22.77 0.19
CA SER A 73 -10.14 -23.27 0.95
C SER A 73 -10.67 -24.53 0.28
N LYS A 74 -10.92 -25.59 1.07
CA LYS A 74 -11.45 -26.91 0.66
C LYS A 74 -12.91 -26.89 0.16
N VAL A 75 -13.32 -25.83 -0.53
CA VAL A 75 -14.71 -25.64 -0.96
C VAL A 75 -14.70 -25.55 -2.48
N CYS A 76 -15.18 -26.62 -3.13
CA CYS A 76 -15.13 -26.89 -4.57
C CYS A 76 -13.72 -27.22 -5.10
N ASP A 77 -13.57 -28.44 -5.65
CA ASP A 77 -12.38 -28.83 -6.42
C ASP A 77 -12.49 -28.24 -7.83
N HIS A 78 -12.32 -26.92 -7.90
CA HIS A 78 -12.43 -26.14 -9.14
C HIS A 78 -11.52 -26.68 -10.25
N GLY A 79 -10.32 -27.15 -9.89
CA GLY A 79 -9.38 -27.78 -10.81
C GLY A 79 -9.96 -29.06 -11.41
N ARG A 80 -10.53 -29.95 -10.59
CA ARG A 80 -11.18 -31.17 -11.09
C ARG A 80 -12.36 -30.90 -12.02
N ILE A 81 -13.27 -29.99 -11.67
CA ILE A 81 -14.44 -29.68 -12.52
C ILE A 81 -13.98 -29.13 -13.87
N PHE A 82 -12.96 -28.28 -13.86
CA PHE A 82 -12.38 -27.73 -15.06
C PHE A 82 -11.65 -28.81 -15.88
N ARG A 83 -10.90 -29.71 -15.24
CA ARG A 83 -10.26 -30.88 -15.86
C ARG A 83 -11.29 -31.78 -16.54
N ASP A 84 -12.42 -32.05 -15.89
CA ASP A 84 -13.49 -32.86 -16.46
C ASP A 84 -14.06 -32.20 -17.73
N MET A 85 -14.22 -30.87 -17.75
CA MET A 85 -14.67 -30.12 -18.94
C MET A 85 -13.67 -30.18 -20.11
N ILE A 86 -12.38 -29.96 -19.84
CA ILE A 86 -11.33 -29.96 -20.88
C ILE A 86 -10.87 -31.36 -21.28
N SER A 87 -11.32 -32.42 -20.58
CA SER A 87 -10.92 -33.81 -20.87
C SER A 87 -11.29 -34.28 -22.28
N THR A 88 -12.30 -33.67 -22.89
CA THR A 88 -12.77 -33.97 -24.25
C THR A 88 -12.14 -33.07 -25.31
N TRP A 89 -11.31 -32.10 -24.93
CA TRP A 89 -10.73 -31.12 -25.85
C TRP A 89 -9.52 -31.72 -26.58
N SER A 90 -9.34 -31.29 -27.83
CA SER A 90 -8.15 -31.60 -28.61
C SER A 90 -6.91 -30.86 -28.06
N HIS A 91 -5.72 -31.39 -28.35
CA HIS A 91 -4.46 -30.76 -27.96
C HIS A 91 -4.33 -29.31 -28.44
N LEU A 92 -4.81 -29.01 -29.66
CA LEU A 92 -4.81 -27.67 -30.23
C LEU A 92 -5.73 -26.70 -29.47
N GLU A 93 -6.90 -27.18 -29.03
CA GLU A 93 -7.83 -26.38 -28.22
C GLU A 93 -7.23 -26.10 -26.83
N ALA A 94 -6.60 -27.09 -26.20
CA ALA A 94 -5.93 -26.91 -24.92
C ALA A 94 -4.78 -25.90 -24.99
N ILE A 95 -3.94 -25.97 -26.03
CA ILE A 95 -2.87 -24.99 -26.27
C ILE A 95 -3.45 -23.59 -26.50
N ALA A 96 -4.49 -23.45 -27.33
CA ALA A 96 -5.08 -22.15 -27.61
C ALA A 96 -5.63 -21.47 -26.35
N LEU A 97 -6.24 -22.24 -25.44
CA LEU A 97 -6.67 -21.71 -24.15
C LEU A 97 -5.48 -21.37 -23.23
N LEU A 98 -4.42 -22.18 -23.23
CA LEU A 98 -3.20 -21.89 -22.48
C LEU A 98 -2.56 -20.58 -22.95
N GLU A 99 -2.45 -20.34 -24.25
CA GLU A 99 -1.92 -19.09 -24.83
C GLU A 99 -2.71 -17.86 -24.37
N GLU A 100 -4.06 -17.95 -24.31
CA GLU A 100 -4.91 -16.87 -23.78
C GLU A 100 -4.59 -16.58 -22.32
N TYR A 101 -4.41 -17.62 -21.50
CA TYR A 101 -4.04 -17.46 -20.11
C TYR A 101 -2.62 -16.93 -19.90
N GLU A 102 -1.66 -17.34 -20.72
CA GLU A 102 -0.29 -16.81 -20.66
C GLU A 102 -0.25 -15.32 -21.02
N ALA A 103 -0.98 -14.91 -22.05
CA ALA A 103 -1.15 -13.50 -22.39
C ALA A 103 -1.78 -12.70 -21.23
N LEU A 104 -2.85 -13.24 -20.61
CA LEU A 104 -3.47 -12.64 -19.43
C LEU A 104 -2.53 -12.59 -18.22
N ALA A 105 -1.72 -13.62 -17.98
CA ALA A 105 -0.77 -13.67 -16.88
C ALA A 105 0.35 -12.63 -17.06
N ALA A 106 0.87 -12.49 -18.29
CA ALA A 106 1.84 -11.45 -18.62
C ALA A 106 1.24 -10.04 -18.47
N LEU A 107 -0.01 -9.84 -18.87
CA LEU A 107 -0.72 -8.58 -18.67
C LEU A 107 -0.99 -8.29 -17.19
N LYS A 108 -1.36 -9.31 -16.39
CA LYS A 108 -1.53 -9.19 -14.93
C LYS A 108 -0.25 -8.70 -14.26
N ASP A 109 0.91 -9.23 -14.66
CA ASP A 109 2.20 -8.79 -14.13
C ASP A 109 2.46 -7.30 -14.36
N LEU A 110 2.15 -6.79 -15.56
CA LEU A 110 2.28 -5.35 -15.87
C LEU A 110 1.25 -4.51 -15.12
N HIS A 111 0.02 -5.01 -15.00
CA HIS A 111 -1.06 -4.36 -14.26
C HIS A 111 -0.69 -4.19 -12.78
N VAL A 112 -0.21 -5.24 -12.13
CA VAL A 112 0.24 -5.19 -10.73
C VAL A 112 1.40 -4.21 -10.55
N GLN A 113 2.35 -4.16 -11.50
CA GLN A 113 3.42 -3.17 -11.49
C GLN A 113 2.90 -1.73 -11.60
N ALA A 114 1.87 -1.50 -12.40
CA ALA A 114 1.22 -0.20 -12.51
C ALA A 114 0.42 0.16 -11.25
N GLU A 115 -0.25 -0.79 -10.60
CA GLU A 115 -0.99 -0.52 -9.35
C GLU A 115 -0.06 -0.17 -8.18
N LEU A 116 1.10 -0.84 -8.09
CA LEU A 116 2.14 -0.59 -7.10
C LEU A 116 2.88 0.73 -7.30
N ALA A 117 2.80 1.33 -8.49
CA ALA A 117 3.47 2.58 -8.80
C ALA A 117 2.95 3.74 -7.94
N ARG A 118 3.90 4.44 -7.31
CA ARG A 118 3.74 5.73 -6.64
C ARG A 118 5.07 6.49 -6.72
N PRO A 119 5.07 7.81 -6.51
CA PRO A 119 6.31 8.60 -6.47
C PRO A 119 7.23 8.12 -5.34
N PRO A 120 8.55 8.13 -5.52
CA PRO A 120 9.46 7.87 -4.41
C PRO A 120 9.47 9.06 -3.44
N ALA A 121 9.27 8.82 -2.14
CA ALA A 121 9.47 9.86 -1.13
C ALA A 121 10.97 10.21 -1.02
N ALA A 122 11.27 11.51 -0.96
CA ALA A 122 12.64 11.96 -0.75
C ALA A 122 13.09 11.65 0.69
N THR A 123 14.25 11.01 0.81
CA THR A 123 14.88 10.71 2.11
C THR A 123 15.46 11.97 2.75
N PHE A 124 15.66 11.96 4.07
CA PHE A 124 16.36 13.05 4.75
C PHE A 124 17.74 13.29 4.14
N LYS A 125 18.43 12.24 3.66
CA LYS A 125 19.72 12.40 2.97
C LYS A 125 19.60 13.24 1.70
N GLN A 126 18.56 13.01 0.90
CA GLN A 126 18.33 13.73 -0.34
C GLN A 126 17.93 15.18 -0.06
N ASP A 127 17.01 15.41 0.86
CA ASP A 127 16.52 16.76 1.19
C ASP A 127 17.56 17.62 1.91
N LEU A 128 18.37 17.00 2.79
CA LEU A 128 19.42 17.69 3.53
C LEU A 128 20.71 17.86 2.73
N SER A 129 20.82 17.28 1.52
CA SER A 129 22.02 17.36 0.67
C SER A 129 22.41 18.80 0.25
N LEU A 130 21.49 19.76 0.43
CA LEU A 130 21.67 21.17 0.12
C LEU A 130 21.74 22.07 1.37
N LEU A 131 21.70 21.51 2.59
CA LEU A 131 21.64 22.28 3.84
C LEU A 131 22.93 22.26 4.65
N ALA A 132 23.15 23.35 5.40
CA ALA A 132 24.31 23.54 6.25
C ALA A 132 24.12 23.10 7.71
N ILE A 133 24.39 21.82 8.03
CA ILE A 133 24.46 21.30 9.42
C ILE A 133 25.93 21.10 9.87
N LEU A 134 26.80 22.10 9.64
CA LEU A 134 28.25 21.92 9.85
C LEU A 134 28.66 21.82 11.33
N SER A 135 28.02 22.59 12.21
CA SER A 135 28.37 22.67 13.63
C SER A 135 28.09 21.37 14.39
N ALA A 136 27.03 20.64 14.02
CA ALA A 136 26.74 19.35 14.64
C ALA A 136 27.67 18.24 14.12
N ARG A 137 28.03 18.28 12.84
CA ARG A 137 28.76 17.18 12.18
C ARG A 137 30.27 17.31 12.26
N CYS A 138 30.79 18.52 12.37
CA CYS A 138 32.22 18.75 12.28
C CYS A 138 32.76 19.58 13.46
N PRO A 139 33.64 19.00 14.30
CA PRO A 139 34.31 19.71 15.39
C PRO A 139 34.99 21.00 14.98
N TYR A 140 35.73 20.98 13.88
CA TYR A 140 36.40 22.16 13.34
C TYR A 140 35.40 23.29 13.05
N PHE A 141 34.31 22.99 12.33
CA PHE A 141 33.30 24.02 12.02
C PHE A 141 32.52 24.44 13.25
N ARG A 142 32.28 23.55 14.22
CA ARG A 142 31.65 23.91 15.50
C ARG A 142 32.48 24.95 16.24
N ASP A 143 33.78 24.69 16.41
CA ASP A 143 34.67 25.56 17.16
C ASP A 143 34.90 26.87 16.39
N LEU A 144 35.00 26.81 15.05
CA LEU A 144 35.08 27.97 14.17
C LEU A 144 33.82 28.86 14.25
N LEU A 145 32.64 28.24 14.17
CA LEU A 145 31.36 28.96 14.23
C LEU A 145 31.06 29.53 15.62
N ALA A 146 31.50 28.85 16.69
CA ALA A 146 31.35 29.33 18.07
C ALA A 146 32.09 30.65 18.32
N GLY A 147 33.20 30.90 17.61
CA GLY A 147 33.96 32.15 17.69
C GLY A 147 33.43 33.31 16.84
N CYS A 148 32.35 33.12 16.08
CA CYS A 148 31.87 34.11 15.11
C CYS A 148 30.87 35.12 15.73
N PRO A 149 30.91 36.41 15.35
CA PRO A 149 30.19 37.50 16.00
C PRO A 149 28.68 37.60 15.64
N GLY A 150 28.09 36.55 15.09
CA GLY A 150 26.64 36.49 14.78
C GLY A 150 26.29 36.35 13.29
N TYR A 151 25.02 36.59 12.97
CA TYR A 151 24.44 36.37 11.64
C TYR A 151 25.09 37.23 10.55
N GLY A 152 25.39 36.64 9.39
CA GLY A 152 26.02 37.33 8.26
C GLY A 152 27.53 37.54 8.38
N ALA A 153 28.17 36.98 9.41
CA ALA A 153 29.62 37.02 9.56
C ALA A 153 30.32 36.32 8.38
N ARG A 154 31.32 36.99 7.80
CA ARG A 154 32.21 36.38 6.81
C ARG A 154 33.30 35.61 7.55
N ILE A 155 33.28 34.29 7.42
CA ILE A 155 34.22 33.40 8.10
C ILE A 155 35.37 33.10 7.16
N CYS A 156 36.60 33.39 7.59
CA CYS A 156 37.79 32.98 6.86
C CYS A 156 38.07 31.51 7.19
N LEU A 157 38.14 30.66 6.17
CA LEU A 157 38.48 29.25 6.31
C LEU A 157 39.98 29.08 6.07
N ASP A 158 40.73 28.86 7.14
CA ASP A 158 42.13 28.48 7.06
C ASP A 158 42.23 26.95 7.09
N LEU A 159 42.30 26.35 5.91
CA LEU A 159 42.43 24.91 5.71
C LEU A 159 43.88 24.58 5.37
N ARG A 160 44.48 23.58 6.02
CA ARG A 160 45.90 23.23 5.76
C ARG A 160 46.08 22.51 4.42
N THR A 161 44.97 22.10 3.80
CA THR A 161 44.94 21.47 2.47
C THR A 161 45.19 22.54 1.39
N PRO A 162 46.34 22.51 0.68
CA PRO A 162 46.67 23.53 -0.32
C PRO A 162 45.83 23.35 -1.60
N ASN A 163 45.51 24.47 -2.27
CA ASN A 163 44.81 24.53 -3.57
C ASN A 163 43.39 23.93 -3.59
N LEU A 164 42.57 24.21 -2.57
CA LEU A 164 41.18 23.77 -2.56
C LEU A 164 40.32 24.62 -3.51
N GLU A 165 39.88 24.04 -4.62
CA GLU A 165 38.94 24.70 -5.54
C GLU A 165 37.51 24.74 -4.97
N VAL A 166 36.70 25.70 -5.43
CA VAL A 166 35.30 25.87 -4.98
C VAL A 166 34.46 24.61 -5.19
N GLN A 167 34.70 23.88 -6.29
CA GLN A 167 34.00 22.62 -6.59
C GLN A 167 34.38 21.52 -5.60
N THR A 168 35.68 21.39 -5.30
CA THR A 168 36.21 20.45 -4.30
C THR A 168 35.67 20.76 -2.90
N PHE A 169 35.61 22.04 -2.53
CA PHE A 169 35.02 22.47 -1.27
C PHE A 169 33.50 22.20 -1.22
N SER A 170 32.77 22.45 -2.31
CA SER A 170 31.33 22.17 -2.39
C SER A 170 31.02 20.69 -2.21
N ALA A 171 31.82 19.80 -2.80
CA ALA A 171 31.64 18.36 -2.63
C ALA A 171 32.18 17.83 -1.30
N LEU A 172 33.20 18.46 -0.69
CA LEU A 172 33.52 18.25 0.74
C LEU A 172 32.31 18.59 1.62
N LEU A 173 31.72 19.78 1.44
CA LEU A 173 30.53 20.19 2.20
C LEU A 173 29.39 19.17 2.00
N ARG A 174 29.12 18.75 0.77
CA ARG A 174 28.13 17.70 0.48
C ARG A 174 28.45 16.39 1.22
N TYR A 175 29.70 15.95 1.22
CA TYR A 175 30.14 14.76 1.96
C TYR A 175 29.93 14.93 3.47
N LEU A 176 30.33 16.08 4.03
CA LEU A 176 30.08 16.42 5.44
C LEU A 176 28.57 16.40 5.75
N TYR A 177 27.69 16.74 4.81
CA TYR A 177 26.23 16.78 5.01
C TYR A 177 25.51 15.46 4.79
N THR A 178 25.90 14.65 3.81
CA THR A 178 25.16 13.42 3.44
C THR A 178 25.86 12.15 3.91
N GLY A 179 27.17 12.24 4.19
CA GLY A 179 28.06 11.08 4.34
C GLY A 179 28.36 10.37 3.03
N ASP A 180 27.87 10.87 1.89
CA ASP A 180 27.98 10.23 0.57
C ASP A 180 28.83 11.11 -0.37
N ILE A 181 29.75 10.49 -1.11
CA ILE A 181 30.57 11.14 -2.14
C ILE A 181 29.91 10.90 -3.50
N CYS A 182 29.65 11.94 -4.29
CA CYS A 182 29.08 11.79 -5.61
C CYS A 182 30.06 11.01 -6.54
N PRO A 183 29.64 9.90 -7.17
CA PRO A 183 30.52 9.10 -8.02
C PRO A 183 30.88 9.80 -9.34
N HIS A 184 30.18 10.87 -9.71
CA HIS A 184 30.54 11.71 -10.86
C HIS A 184 31.72 12.65 -10.58
N ASP A 185 32.10 12.83 -9.31
CA ASP A 185 33.28 13.59 -8.88
C ASP A 185 34.47 12.64 -8.62
N ALA A 186 34.66 11.63 -9.48
CA ALA A 186 35.68 10.59 -9.34
C ALA A 186 37.15 11.10 -9.36
N THR A 187 37.36 12.41 -9.43
CA THR A 187 38.64 13.09 -9.25
C THR A 187 39.01 13.37 -7.79
N PHE A 188 38.15 13.01 -6.82
CA PHE A 188 38.56 12.95 -5.41
C PHE A 188 39.64 11.88 -5.24
N GLY A 189 40.90 12.30 -5.30
CA GLY A 189 42.01 11.45 -4.90
C GLY A 189 41.77 10.96 -3.48
N THR A 190 41.90 9.64 -3.26
CA THR A 190 41.80 8.99 -1.94
C THR A 190 42.62 9.70 -0.86
N ASN A 191 43.73 10.33 -1.25
CA ASN A 191 44.61 11.14 -0.41
C ASN A 191 43.94 12.41 0.15
N ILE A 192 43.03 13.04 -0.59
CA ILE A 192 42.29 14.23 -0.14
C ILE A 192 41.26 13.81 0.90
N LEU A 193 40.51 12.73 0.67
CA LEU A 193 39.55 12.19 1.64
C LEU A 193 40.21 11.76 2.96
N GLN A 194 41.40 11.15 2.89
CA GLN A 194 42.16 10.79 4.08
C GLN A 194 42.62 12.03 4.87
N ARG A 195 43.15 13.06 4.20
CA ARG A 195 43.55 14.33 4.82
C ARG A 195 42.35 15.08 5.42
N LEU A 196 41.21 15.06 4.75
CA LEU A 196 39.96 15.63 5.25
C LEU A 196 39.46 14.88 6.49
N GLY A 197 39.59 13.54 6.52
CA GLY A 197 39.30 12.74 7.71
C GLY A 197 40.23 13.06 8.89
N GLU A 198 41.50 13.36 8.63
CA GLU A 198 42.47 13.81 9.63
C GLU A 198 42.20 15.24 10.14
N GLU A 199 41.74 16.16 9.27
CA GLU A 199 41.42 17.56 9.63
C GLU A 199 40.05 17.72 10.30
N PHE A 200 39.04 16.97 9.87
CA PHE A 200 37.65 17.12 10.31
C PHE A 200 37.16 16.02 11.25
N GLY A 201 37.95 14.97 11.45
CA GLY A 201 37.61 13.80 12.28
C GLY A 201 36.77 12.74 11.55
N THR A 202 36.56 11.59 12.19
CA THR A 202 35.66 10.54 11.68
C THR A 202 34.21 10.92 11.94
N LEU A 203 33.46 11.19 10.86
CA LEU A 203 32.05 11.56 10.94
C LEU A 203 31.18 10.35 11.29
N ASN A 204 30.19 10.56 12.15
CA ASN A 204 29.10 9.59 12.33
C ASN A 204 28.20 9.53 11.08
N PRO A 205 27.45 8.43 10.89
CA PRO A 205 26.35 8.41 9.92
C PRO A 205 25.33 9.52 10.22
N LEU A 206 24.84 10.19 9.17
CA LEU A 206 23.87 11.30 9.31
C LEU A 206 22.64 10.94 10.16
N GLU A 207 22.14 9.70 10.06
CA GLU A 207 21.00 9.21 10.85
C GLU A 207 21.27 9.30 12.37
N GLN A 208 22.51 9.07 12.79
CA GLN A 208 22.90 9.09 14.20
C GLN A 208 23.01 10.51 14.73
N ASP A 209 23.55 11.43 13.94
CA ASP A 209 23.59 12.86 14.25
C ASP A 209 22.17 13.46 14.31
N LEU A 210 21.29 13.10 13.38
CA LEU A 210 19.89 13.55 13.39
C LEU A 210 19.13 13.00 14.60
N ARG A 211 19.39 11.75 14.99
CA ARG A 211 18.83 11.19 16.23
C ARG A 211 19.32 11.94 17.45
N TYR A 212 20.63 12.24 17.52
CA TYR A 212 21.19 13.05 18.60
C TYR A 212 20.49 14.42 18.70
N LEU A 213 20.37 15.15 17.59
CA LEU A 213 19.70 16.45 17.54
C LEU A 213 18.21 16.38 17.94
N LEU A 214 17.51 15.31 17.57
CA LEU A 214 16.12 15.08 17.96
C LEU A 214 15.98 14.82 19.46
N ASP A 215 16.89 14.02 20.03
CA ASP A 215 16.82 13.56 21.42
C ASP A 215 17.32 14.65 22.41
N THR A 216 18.37 15.39 22.06
CA THR A 216 18.95 16.43 22.94
C THR A 216 18.33 17.81 22.74
N GLY A 217 17.88 18.12 21.52
CA GLY A 217 17.46 19.47 21.16
C GLY A 217 18.60 20.49 21.10
N ASP A 218 19.86 20.04 21.08
CA ASP A 218 21.02 20.92 20.97
C ASP A 218 20.96 21.74 19.67
N TYR A 219 21.24 23.04 19.77
CA TYR A 219 21.15 24.01 18.66
C TYR A 219 19.74 24.23 18.09
N ALA A 220 18.68 23.81 18.80
CA ALA A 220 17.32 24.09 18.39
C ALA A 220 17.05 25.60 18.31
N ASP A 221 16.67 26.05 17.12
CA ASP A 221 16.34 27.45 16.81
C ASP A 221 14.83 27.66 16.61
N ALA A 222 14.02 26.60 16.76
CA ALA A 222 12.57 26.63 16.75
C ALA A 222 11.95 25.65 17.75
N ALA A 223 10.68 25.83 18.06
CA ALA A 223 9.89 24.87 18.82
C ALA A 223 8.47 24.75 18.26
N LEU A 224 7.95 23.52 18.14
CA LEU A 224 6.56 23.27 17.80
C LEU A 224 5.71 23.38 19.05
N VAL A 225 4.73 24.28 19.04
CA VAL A 225 3.82 24.55 20.17
C VAL A 225 2.40 24.23 19.73
N PHE A 226 1.72 23.36 20.46
CA PHE A 226 0.34 22.99 20.16
C PHE A 226 -0.62 23.78 21.05
N THR A 227 -1.61 24.42 20.43
CA THR A 227 -2.61 25.26 21.14
C THR A 227 -4.01 24.82 20.81
N SER A 228 -4.91 24.87 21.79
CA SER A 228 -6.34 24.63 21.61
C SER A 228 -7.14 25.94 21.69
N ASP A 229 -8.32 26.02 21.07
CA ASP A 229 -9.22 27.19 21.15
C ASP A 229 -9.56 27.60 22.60
N SER A 230 -9.52 26.65 23.53
CA SER A 230 -9.74 26.88 24.97
C SER A 230 -8.66 27.77 25.60
N ASP A 231 -7.45 27.79 25.03
CA ASP A 231 -6.30 28.55 25.53
C ASP A 231 -6.31 30.01 25.05
N CYS A 232 -7.06 30.32 23.99
CA CYS A 232 -7.11 31.65 23.36
C CYS A 232 -8.05 32.63 24.06
N GLN A 233 -8.93 32.19 24.96
CA GLN A 233 -9.96 33.01 25.61
C GLN A 233 -9.55 33.67 26.94
N ARG A 234 -8.28 33.56 27.38
CA ARG A 234 -7.80 34.23 28.59
C ARG A 234 -6.67 35.22 28.28
N PRO A 235 -6.96 36.54 28.18
CA PRO A 235 -5.95 37.56 27.93
C PRO A 235 -4.93 37.74 29.08
N ASP A 236 -5.26 37.28 30.30
CA ASP A 236 -4.49 37.60 31.52
C ASP A 236 -3.87 36.38 32.23
N SER A 237 -3.68 35.25 31.55
CA SER A 237 -2.96 34.11 32.15
C SER A 237 -1.45 34.23 31.92
N GLY A 238 -0.87 35.24 32.59
CA GLY A 238 0.56 35.23 32.92
C GLY A 238 0.92 33.95 33.68
N CYS A 239 2.16 33.50 33.52
CA CYS A 239 2.74 32.31 34.14
C CYS A 239 2.13 31.98 35.51
N SER A 240 1.28 30.96 35.61
CA SER A 240 0.93 30.40 36.92
C SER A 240 2.09 29.52 37.37
N GLU A 241 2.86 30.01 38.33
CA GLU A 241 3.94 29.32 39.03
C GLU A 241 3.44 28.08 39.82
N TYR A 242 2.11 27.91 39.95
CA TYR A 242 1.46 26.74 40.56
C TYR A 242 0.17 26.39 39.80
N GLY A 243 0.18 25.36 38.93
CA GLY A 243 -1.05 24.84 38.29
C GLY A 243 -0.87 24.28 36.87
N PHE A 244 -0.12 23.18 36.74
CA PHE A 244 0.34 22.54 35.51
C PHE A 244 -0.74 22.11 34.50
N ARG A 245 -0.77 22.74 33.32
CA ARG A 245 -0.97 22.06 32.03
C ARG A 245 0.25 22.41 31.17
N PRO A 246 1.23 21.50 30.98
CA PRO A 246 2.37 21.82 30.12
C PRO A 246 1.86 21.92 28.68
N LYS A 247 2.01 23.11 28.06
CA LYS A 247 1.95 23.24 26.61
C LYS A 247 3.00 22.27 26.06
N LEU A 248 2.60 21.32 25.21
CA LEU A 248 3.57 20.42 24.58
C LEU A 248 4.41 21.28 23.64
N GLU A 249 5.64 21.55 24.05
CA GLU A 249 6.62 22.33 23.31
C GLU A 249 7.77 21.40 22.94
N LEU A 250 7.97 21.16 21.64
CA LEU A 250 8.99 20.26 21.15
C LEU A 250 10.08 21.05 20.43
N PRO A 251 11.33 21.08 20.93
CA PRO A 251 12.43 21.77 20.28
C PRO A 251 12.74 21.13 18.92
N CYS A 252 13.07 21.95 17.94
CA CYS A 252 13.32 21.52 16.57
C CYS A 252 14.19 22.54 15.80
N HIS A 253 14.61 22.15 14.60
CA HIS A 253 15.53 22.93 13.77
C HIS A 253 14.82 23.47 12.52
N LYS A 254 14.83 24.80 12.33
CA LYS A 254 14.23 25.48 11.16
C LYS A 254 14.76 24.92 9.85
N ALA A 255 16.07 24.69 9.79
CA ALA A 255 16.74 24.16 8.61
C ALA A 255 16.17 22.79 8.23
N ILE A 256 16.09 21.86 9.19
CA ILE A 256 15.58 20.50 8.96
C ILE A 256 14.09 20.56 8.57
N LEU A 257 13.25 21.30 9.31
CA LEU A 257 11.84 21.46 8.96
C LEU A 257 11.64 22.03 7.55
N SER A 258 12.41 23.05 7.19
CA SER A 258 12.33 23.69 5.88
C SER A 258 12.83 22.78 4.75
N ALA A 259 13.83 21.93 4.98
CA ALA A 259 14.24 20.95 3.97
C ALA A 259 13.14 19.93 3.73
N ARG A 260 12.59 19.36 4.81
CA ARG A 260 11.73 18.18 4.77
C ARG A 260 10.28 18.48 4.40
N SER A 261 9.84 19.73 4.57
CA SER A 261 8.46 20.14 4.32
C SER A 261 8.42 21.52 3.65
N PRO A 262 7.90 21.61 2.41
CA PRO A 262 7.67 22.90 1.78
C PRO A 262 6.67 23.78 2.55
N PHE A 263 5.70 23.18 3.25
CA PHE A 263 4.80 23.90 4.16
C PHE A 263 5.59 24.66 5.24
N PHE A 264 6.46 23.96 5.99
CA PHE A 264 7.27 24.61 7.03
C PHE A 264 8.27 25.61 6.44
N ARG A 265 8.85 25.29 5.28
CA ARG A 265 9.72 26.23 4.54
C ARG A 265 9.01 27.54 4.25
N ASN A 266 7.81 27.47 3.67
CA ASN A 266 7.02 28.65 3.31
C ASN A 266 6.53 29.41 4.55
N LEU A 267 6.20 28.70 5.64
CA LEU A 267 5.83 29.30 6.92
C LEU A 267 6.99 30.10 7.52
N ILE A 268 8.17 29.48 7.60
CA ILE A 268 9.38 30.11 8.16
C ILE A 268 9.83 31.28 7.28
N GLN A 269 9.86 31.12 5.95
CA GLN A 269 10.25 32.19 5.03
C GLN A 269 9.33 33.41 5.10
N ARG A 270 8.02 33.22 5.28
CA ARG A 270 7.07 34.33 5.45
C ARG A 270 7.36 35.13 6.71
N ARG A 271 7.65 34.45 7.83
CA ARG A 271 8.04 35.08 9.10
C ARG A 271 9.38 35.82 9.01
N THR A 272 10.36 35.26 8.31
CA THR A 272 11.65 35.96 8.08
C THR A 272 11.45 37.23 7.26
N LYS A 273 10.56 37.21 6.25
CA LYS A 273 10.25 38.39 5.41
C LYS A 273 9.46 39.48 6.13
N SER A 274 8.59 39.13 7.10
CA SER A 274 7.81 40.11 7.88
C SER A 274 8.65 40.91 8.88
N GLY A 275 9.90 40.48 9.14
CA GLY A 275 10.84 41.22 9.98
C GLY A 275 10.71 40.99 11.48
N GLU A 276 9.86 40.05 11.92
CA GLU A 276 9.72 39.66 13.34
C GLU A 276 11.06 39.14 13.94
N ASP A 277 11.95 38.58 13.10
CA ASP A 277 13.23 37.99 13.50
C ASP A 277 14.46 38.92 13.33
N ARG A 278 14.29 40.22 13.00
CA ARG A 278 15.41 41.12 12.62
C ARG A 278 16.11 41.86 13.76
N THR A 279 15.70 41.69 15.02
CA THR A 279 16.41 42.34 16.15
C THR A 279 17.38 41.36 16.82
N GLU A 280 18.59 41.81 17.18
CA GLU A 280 19.62 40.97 17.82
C GLU A 280 19.13 40.24 19.08
N ARG A 281 18.11 40.78 19.76
CA ARG A 281 17.45 40.15 20.92
C ARG A 281 16.49 39.01 20.54
N THR A 282 15.91 39.01 19.34
CA THR A 282 15.05 37.91 18.84
C THR A 282 15.85 36.73 18.27
N LEU A 283 17.13 36.92 17.91
CA LEU A 283 17.98 35.84 17.36
C LEU A 283 18.36 34.76 18.39
N HIS A 284 18.35 35.11 19.68
CA HIS A 284 18.65 34.16 20.76
C HIS A 284 17.43 33.43 21.32
N ILE A 285 16.22 33.79 20.87
CA ILE A 285 14.97 33.17 21.34
C ILE A 285 14.49 32.18 20.28
N PRO A 286 14.27 30.90 20.61
CA PRO A 286 13.79 29.92 19.65
C PRO A 286 12.43 30.34 19.09
N THR A 287 12.29 30.24 17.78
CA THR A 287 11.06 30.63 17.10
C THR A 287 9.93 29.65 17.38
N ARG A 288 8.85 30.13 17.99
CA ARG A 288 7.69 29.30 18.34
C ARG A 288 6.74 29.16 17.15
N ILE A 289 6.59 27.94 16.64
CA ILE A 289 5.69 27.59 15.55
C ILE A 289 4.42 27.04 16.18
N ILE A 290 3.35 27.82 16.14
CA ILE A 290 2.07 27.48 16.75
C ILE A 290 1.27 26.62 15.77
N LEU A 291 0.87 25.43 16.21
CA LEU A 291 0.03 24.49 15.49
C LEU A 291 -1.30 24.33 16.23
N ASP A 292 -2.40 24.52 15.52
CA ASP A 292 -3.74 24.34 16.06
C ASP A 292 -4.03 22.85 16.28
N GLU A 293 -4.38 22.48 17.52
CA GLU A 293 -4.74 21.12 17.91
C GLU A 293 -6.00 20.59 17.19
N SER A 294 -6.86 21.48 16.68
CA SER A 294 -8.04 21.11 15.89
C SER A 294 -7.66 20.50 14.53
N VAL A 295 -6.53 20.93 13.97
CA VAL A 295 -6.01 20.49 12.67
C VAL A 295 -4.94 19.42 12.85
N ILE A 296 -4.00 19.64 13.77
CA ILE A 296 -2.89 18.72 14.06
C ILE A 296 -2.95 18.35 15.54
N PRO A 297 -3.65 17.26 15.90
CA PRO A 297 -3.75 16.83 17.29
C PRO A 297 -2.37 16.62 17.91
N LYS A 298 -2.13 17.24 19.08
CA LYS A 298 -0.85 17.15 19.80
C LYS A 298 -0.36 15.72 20.07
N ARG A 299 -1.27 14.73 20.06
CA ARG A 299 -0.93 13.31 20.22
C ARG A 299 0.02 12.79 19.15
N TYR A 300 0.02 13.40 17.97
CA TYR A 300 0.85 12.99 16.84
C TYR A 300 2.21 13.69 16.78
N ALA A 301 2.43 14.70 17.62
CA ALA A 301 3.59 15.58 17.53
C ALA A 301 4.95 14.85 17.52
N ARG A 302 5.10 13.81 18.36
CA ARG A 302 6.33 12.99 18.40
C ARG A 302 6.53 12.15 17.14
N VAL A 303 5.46 11.58 16.59
CA VAL A 303 5.50 10.82 15.33
C VAL A 303 5.94 11.74 14.18
N LEU A 304 5.39 12.97 14.14
CA LEU A 304 5.72 13.96 13.11
C LEU A 304 7.19 14.32 13.13
N LEU A 305 7.74 14.69 14.30
CA LEU A 305 9.17 15.03 14.41
C LEU A 305 10.07 13.83 14.12
N HIS A 306 9.70 12.64 14.59
CA HIS A 306 10.47 11.43 14.28
C HIS A 306 10.52 11.16 12.77
N ALA A 307 9.40 11.33 12.05
CA ALA A 307 9.34 11.18 10.60
C ALA A 307 10.21 12.23 9.87
N VAL A 308 10.24 13.47 10.37
CA VAL A 308 11.07 14.56 9.80
C VAL A 308 12.56 14.24 9.89
N TYR A 309 13.03 13.73 11.04
CA TYR A 309 14.46 13.53 11.30
C TYR A 309 14.97 12.17 10.84
N LEU A 310 14.14 11.12 10.91
CA LEU A 310 14.60 9.73 10.83
C LEU A 310 13.89 8.91 9.75
N ASP A 311 13.09 9.54 8.88
CA ASP A 311 12.35 8.88 7.79
C ASP A 311 11.50 7.69 8.23
N THR A 312 11.02 7.70 9.47
CA THR A 312 10.34 6.57 10.09
C THR A 312 9.06 7.01 10.79
N VAL A 313 7.98 6.33 10.46
CA VAL A 313 6.66 6.53 11.07
C VAL A 313 6.43 5.41 12.08
N ASP A 314 6.39 5.77 13.36
CA ASP A 314 6.13 4.82 14.44
C ASP A 314 4.91 5.26 15.25
N LEU A 315 3.83 4.47 15.15
CA LEU A 315 2.59 4.71 15.89
C LEU A 315 2.76 4.52 17.40
N SER A 316 3.83 3.86 17.87
CA SER A 316 4.11 3.71 19.30
C SER A 316 4.42 5.05 19.98
N LEU A 317 4.88 6.04 19.20
CA LEU A 317 5.20 7.39 19.67
C LEU A 317 3.96 8.28 19.83
N ILE A 318 2.77 7.80 19.45
CA ILE A 318 1.52 8.53 19.67
C ILE A 318 1.31 8.71 21.17
N LEU A 319 1.12 9.96 21.60
CA LEU A 319 0.81 10.26 23.00
C LEU A 319 -0.60 9.80 23.31
N ARG A 320 -0.70 8.53 23.71
CA ARG A 320 -1.87 7.96 24.35
C ARG A 320 -1.86 8.52 25.76
N GLY A 321 -2.85 9.36 26.09
CA GLY A 321 -2.88 10.08 27.37
C GLY A 321 -2.58 9.14 28.54
N ASN A 322 -1.38 9.27 29.10
CA ASN A 322 -0.90 8.45 30.21
C ASN A 322 -0.71 9.36 31.42
N GLY A 323 -1.81 9.58 32.13
CA GLY A 323 -1.81 9.45 33.57
C GLY A 323 -2.35 8.06 33.92
N CYS A 324 -1.56 7.01 33.66
CA CYS A 324 -1.54 5.69 34.31
C CYS A 324 -0.94 4.65 33.37
N GLY A 325 0.15 4.02 33.81
CA GLY A 325 0.69 2.83 33.17
C GLY A 325 -0.29 1.66 33.19
N ASN A 326 -0.08 0.71 32.26
CA ASN A 326 -0.46 -0.70 32.35
C ASN A 326 -1.68 -1.07 33.20
N SER A 327 -2.81 -0.42 32.96
CA SER A 327 -4.08 -0.79 33.57
C SER A 327 -5.12 -0.93 32.47
N ALA A 328 -5.25 -2.13 31.92
CA ALA A 328 -6.49 -2.50 31.25
C ALA A 328 -7.64 -2.27 32.26
N GLY A 329 -8.56 -1.35 31.97
CA GLY A 329 -9.72 -1.07 32.82
C GLY A 329 -9.67 0.21 33.67
N SER A 330 -9.13 1.32 33.17
CA SER A 330 -9.26 2.62 33.86
C SER A 330 -10.65 3.21 33.66
N LEU A 331 -11.25 3.77 34.72
CA LEU A 331 -12.55 4.45 34.72
C LEU A 331 -12.68 5.53 33.62
N SER A 332 -11.57 6.10 33.14
CA SER A 332 -11.57 7.03 32.00
C SER A 332 -11.97 6.39 30.67
N GLU A 333 -11.73 5.09 30.45
CA GLU A 333 -12.25 4.35 29.27
C GLU A 333 -13.76 4.22 29.36
N VAL A 334 -14.28 3.90 30.54
CA VAL A 334 -15.72 3.81 30.80
C VAL A 334 -16.37 5.19 30.65
N GLN A 335 -15.70 6.26 31.09
CA GLN A 335 -16.22 7.64 30.99
C GLN A 335 -16.19 8.19 29.55
N ALA A 336 -15.20 7.81 28.74
CA ALA A 336 -15.18 8.13 27.30
C ALA A 336 -16.33 7.43 26.56
N LEU A 337 -16.62 6.17 26.92
CA LEU A 337 -17.73 5.38 26.41
C LEU A 337 -19.10 5.92 26.85
N THR A 338 -19.24 6.44 28.08
CA THR A 338 -20.54 6.90 28.61
C THR A 338 -20.87 8.37 28.33
N HIS A 339 -19.89 9.27 28.18
CA HIS A 339 -20.16 10.71 28.00
C HIS A 339 -19.89 11.26 26.59
N THR A 340 -19.05 10.59 25.78
CA THR A 340 -18.72 11.09 24.43
C THR A 340 -18.96 10.08 23.30
N GLY A 341 -19.18 8.80 23.63
CA GLY A 341 -19.40 7.73 22.66
C GLY A 341 -18.22 7.45 21.71
N ARG A 342 -17.06 8.12 21.88
CA ARG A 342 -15.90 7.96 21.00
C ARG A 342 -14.99 6.86 21.52
N MET A 343 -15.00 5.71 20.84
CA MET A 343 -13.97 4.67 21.03
C MET A 343 -12.59 5.26 20.73
N ARG A 344 -11.55 4.79 21.43
CA ARG A 344 -10.17 5.13 21.10
C ARG A 344 -9.91 4.74 19.63
N PRO A 345 -9.32 5.63 18.80
CA PRO A 345 -9.09 5.30 17.41
C PRO A 345 -8.19 4.08 17.30
N SER A 346 -8.55 3.18 16.39
CA SER A 346 -7.76 2.01 16.03
C SER A 346 -6.44 2.45 15.37
N PRO A 347 -5.39 1.61 15.35
CA PRO A 347 -4.15 1.92 14.64
C PRO A 347 -4.36 2.27 13.16
N LEU A 348 -5.40 1.70 12.54
CA LEU A 348 -5.81 2.01 11.17
C LEU A 348 -6.30 3.46 11.05
N GLU A 349 -7.20 3.89 11.94
CA GLU A 349 -7.72 5.26 11.99
C GLU A 349 -6.60 6.25 12.35
N GLU A 350 -5.74 5.90 13.31
CA GLU A 350 -4.56 6.70 13.65
C GLU A 350 -3.64 6.92 12.44
N ALA A 351 -3.41 5.89 11.61
CA ALA A 351 -2.63 6.00 10.39
C ALA A 351 -3.34 6.80 9.30
N MET A 352 -4.66 6.69 9.16
CA MET A 352 -5.46 7.49 8.23
C MET A 352 -5.43 8.99 8.58
N GLU A 353 -5.52 9.33 9.87
CA GLU A 353 -5.39 10.71 10.35
C GLU A 353 -3.97 11.25 10.12
N LEU A 354 -2.93 10.48 10.49
CA LEU A 354 -1.53 10.86 10.24
C LEU A 354 -1.22 11.03 8.76
N TYR A 355 -1.81 10.22 7.88
CA TYR A 355 -1.68 10.39 6.43
C TYR A 355 -2.20 11.76 5.99
N GLN A 356 -3.38 12.17 6.48
CA GLN A 356 -3.97 13.47 6.15
C GLN A 356 -3.10 14.63 6.67
N ILE A 357 -2.54 14.49 7.88
CA ILE A 357 -1.57 15.46 8.41
C ILE A 357 -0.32 15.53 7.53
N GLY A 358 0.22 14.39 7.09
CA GLY A 358 1.36 14.34 6.17
C GLY A 358 1.06 15.02 4.84
N ARG A 359 -0.14 14.82 4.29
CA ARG A 359 -0.59 15.50 3.07
C ARG A 359 -0.71 17.01 3.27
N PHE A 360 -1.26 17.44 4.40
CA PHE A 360 -1.39 18.86 4.76
C PHE A 360 -0.03 19.54 4.92
N LEU A 361 0.92 18.87 5.56
CA LEU A 361 2.28 19.38 5.79
C LEU A 361 3.21 19.18 4.58
N GLU A 362 2.72 18.61 3.47
CA GLU A 362 3.52 18.25 2.30
C GLU A 362 4.76 17.42 2.68
N LEU A 363 4.56 16.45 3.58
CA LEU A 363 5.60 15.57 4.11
C LEU A 363 5.42 14.16 3.54
N ASP A 364 5.97 13.92 2.36
CA ASP A 364 5.78 12.67 1.60
C ASP A 364 6.20 11.41 2.37
N ILE A 365 7.27 11.49 3.17
CA ILE A 365 7.75 10.35 3.97
C ILE A 365 6.73 9.91 5.02
N LEU A 366 6.02 10.87 5.62
CA LEU A 366 4.97 10.60 6.58
C LEU A 366 3.75 10.01 5.88
N SER A 367 3.32 10.62 4.78
CA SER A 367 2.19 10.09 3.98
C SER A 367 2.48 8.65 3.53
N GLN A 368 3.62 8.38 2.90
CA GLN A 368 3.96 7.03 2.43
C GLN A 368 4.15 6.03 3.56
N GLY A 369 4.75 6.44 4.68
CA GLY A 369 4.86 5.58 5.86
C GLY A 369 3.48 5.20 6.41
N CYS A 370 2.51 6.14 6.41
CA CYS A 370 1.14 5.85 6.79
C CYS A 370 0.43 4.93 5.79
N GLU A 371 0.62 5.12 4.48
CA GLU A 371 0.10 4.20 3.46
C GLU A 371 0.57 2.76 3.69
N ASP A 372 1.85 2.58 4.01
CA ASP A 372 2.43 1.26 4.26
C ASP A 372 1.82 0.61 5.51
N ILE A 373 1.66 1.38 6.60
CA ILE A 373 0.99 0.91 7.83
C ILE A 373 -0.48 0.55 7.57
N ILE A 374 -1.21 1.36 6.80
CA ILE A 374 -2.61 1.07 6.44
C ILE A 374 -2.71 -0.27 5.69
N LEU A 375 -1.78 -0.55 4.77
CA LEU A 375 -1.73 -1.85 4.11
C LEU A 375 -1.33 -3.00 5.03
N GLU A 376 -0.48 -2.76 6.03
CA GLU A 376 -0.18 -3.75 7.07
C GLU A 376 -1.43 -4.06 7.92
N CYS A 377 -2.30 -3.08 8.14
CA CYS A 377 -3.59 -3.24 8.81
C CYS A 377 -4.73 -3.77 7.91
N LEU A 378 -4.50 -3.92 6.59
CA LEU A 378 -5.53 -4.41 5.66
C LEU A 378 -5.87 -5.89 5.90
N THR A 379 -7.13 -6.18 6.20
CA THR A 379 -7.72 -7.50 6.44
C THR A 379 -9.10 -7.58 5.77
N LEU A 380 -9.77 -8.74 5.82
CA LEU A 380 -11.14 -8.88 5.31
C LEU A 380 -12.11 -7.92 6.01
N GLU A 381 -11.95 -7.70 7.31
CA GLU A 381 -12.83 -6.85 8.12
C GLU A 381 -12.56 -5.35 7.92
N SER A 382 -11.29 -4.95 7.76
CA SER A 382 -10.94 -3.54 7.55
C SER A 382 -11.11 -3.07 6.11
N LEU A 383 -11.27 -3.99 5.15
CA LEU A 383 -11.36 -3.68 3.72
C LEU A 383 -12.44 -2.65 3.36
N PRO A 384 -13.71 -2.74 3.81
CA PRO A 384 -14.74 -1.77 3.46
C PRO A 384 -14.36 -0.35 3.90
N THR A 385 -13.84 -0.22 5.12
CA THR A 385 -13.38 1.06 5.68
C THR A 385 -12.23 1.64 4.85
N VAL A 386 -11.23 0.82 4.48
CA VAL A 386 -10.09 1.27 3.67
C VAL A 386 -10.52 1.66 2.26
N LEU A 387 -11.43 0.91 1.63
CA LEU A 387 -11.97 1.24 0.30
C LEU A 387 -12.71 2.58 0.32
N LYS A 388 -13.62 2.76 1.29
CA LYS A 388 -14.41 3.98 1.45
C LYS A 388 -13.55 5.19 1.79
N TRP A 389 -12.52 5.03 2.62
CA TRP A 389 -11.58 6.10 2.93
C TRP A 389 -10.69 6.44 1.73
N GLY A 390 -10.18 5.43 1.03
CA GLY A 390 -9.29 5.61 -0.12
C GLY A 390 -9.97 6.23 -1.34
N SER A 391 -11.30 6.12 -1.46
CA SER A 391 -12.08 6.79 -2.51
C SER A 391 -12.37 8.26 -2.22
N GLN A 392 -12.15 8.74 -0.99
CA GLN A 392 -12.30 10.15 -0.65
C GLN A 392 -11.19 11.01 -1.28
N PRO A 393 -11.45 12.30 -1.57
CA PRO A 393 -10.42 13.20 -2.12
C PRO A 393 -9.22 13.41 -1.20
N HIS A 394 -9.41 13.27 0.11
CA HIS A 394 -8.35 13.33 1.12
C HIS A 394 -7.70 11.96 1.39
N GLY A 395 -8.20 10.88 0.77
CA GLY A 395 -7.67 9.52 0.90
C GLY A 395 -6.43 9.30 0.04
N SER A 396 -5.77 8.16 0.23
CA SER A 396 -4.71 7.73 -0.69
C SER A 396 -5.28 6.93 -1.85
N ALA A 397 -5.14 7.47 -3.07
CA ALA A 397 -5.45 6.77 -4.30
C ALA A 397 -4.59 5.50 -4.47
N TRP A 398 -3.35 5.51 -3.97
CA TRP A 398 -2.50 4.32 -3.99
C TRP A 398 -3.07 3.24 -3.06
N VAL A 399 -3.38 3.57 -1.80
CA VAL A 399 -4.02 2.62 -0.87
C VAL A 399 -5.34 2.10 -1.42
N HIS A 400 -6.16 2.93 -2.06
CA HIS A 400 -7.40 2.50 -2.70
C HIS A 400 -7.16 1.44 -3.78
N ARG A 401 -6.18 1.65 -4.68
CA ARG A 401 -5.79 0.64 -5.68
C ARG A 401 -5.33 -0.66 -5.03
N GLN A 402 -4.54 -0.57 -3.96
CA GLN A 402 -4.05 -1.74 -3.23
C GLN A 402 -5.18 -2.50 -2.50
N ALA A 403 -6.18 -1.79 -2.00
CA ALA A 403 -7.39 -2.38 -1.42
C ALA A 403 -8.25 -3.06 -2.49
N LEU A 404 -8.40 -2.46 -3.69
CA LEU A 404 -9.06 -3.11 -4.82
C LEU A 404 -8.29 -4.34 -5.31
N HIS A 405 -6.96 -4.29 -5.35
CA HIS A 405 -6.12 -5.45 -5.64
C HIS A 405 -6.37 -6.56 -4.61
N TYR A 406 -6.40 -6.24 -3.33
CA TYR A 406 -6.74 -7.19 -2.26
C TYR A 406 -8.14 -7.78 -2.43
N LEU A 407 -9.14 -6.96 -2.77
CA LEU A 407 -10.50 -7.42 -3.06
C LEU A 407 -10.55 -8.40 -4.24
N ARG A 408 -9.74 -8.19 -5.30
CA ARG A 408 -9.67 -9.11 -6.45
C ARG A 408 -8.99 -10.42 -6.11
N GLU A 409 -7.94 -10.41 -5.29
CA GLU A 409 -7.19 -11.61 -4.89
C GLU A 409 -7.92 -12.44 -3.82
N GLU A 410 -8.63 -11.80 -2.88
CA GLU A 410 -9.35 -12.46 -1.78
C GLU A 410 -10.88 -12.42 -1.99
N PHE A 411 -11.35 -12.41 -3.24
CA PHE A 411 -12.79 -12.29 -3.51
C PHE A 411 -13.60 -13.47 -2.98
N GLN A 412 -13.08 -14.70 -3.10
CA GLN A 412 -13.76 -15.92 -2.65
C GLN A 412 -14.13 -15.90 -1.13
N PRO A 413 -13.20 -15.59 -0.19
CA PRO A 413 -13.57 -15.43 1.21
C PRO A 413 -14.49 -14.23 1.46
N ILE A 414 -14.42 -13.17 0.65
CA ILE A 414 -15.31 -12.00 0.79
C ILE A 414 -16.74 -12.38 0.38
N ALA A 415 -16.92 -13.06 -0.75
CA ALA A 415 -18.19 -13.53 -1.29
C ALA A 415 -18.94 -14.52 -0.37
N SER A 416 -18.22 -15.22 0.50
CA SER A 416 -18.80 -16.12 1.51
C SER A 416 -19.08 -15.44 2.87
N SER A 417 -18.58 -14.22 3.07
CA SER A 417 -18.70 -13.48 4.33
C SER A 417 -19.80 -12.40 4.28
N SER A 418 -20.17 -11.87 5.45
CA SER A 418 -21.09 -10.72 5.55
C SER A 418 -20.47 -9.40 5.05
N ILE A 419 -19.15 -9.35 4.86
CA ILE A 419 -18.42 -8.18 4.35
C ILE A 419 -18.88 -7.83 2.93
N LEU A 420 -19.31 -8.82 2.13
CA LEU A 420 -19.87 -8.61 0.80
C LEU A 420 -20.94 -7.50 0.81
N HIS A 421 -21.81 -7.49 1.81
CA HIS A 421 -22.92 -6.54 1.92
C HIS A 421 -22.51 -5.12 2.32
N GLN A 422 -21.25 -4.93 2.73
CA GLN A 422 -20.67 -3.63 3.07
C GLN A 422 -19.96 -2.98 1.87
N LEU A 423 -19.84 -3.70 0.75
CA LEU A 423 -19.24 -3.17 -0.47
C LEU A 423 -20.26 -2.34 -1.25
N ASP A 424 -19.84 -1.14 -1.66
CA ASP A 424 -20.63 -0.31 -2.56
C ASP A 424 -20.71 -0.91 -3.98
N HIS A 425 -21.78 -0.57 -4.70
CA HIS A 425 -22.02 -0.97 -6.09
C HIS A 425 -20.80 -0.71 -7.01
N ALA A 426 -20.18 0.46 -6.88
CA ALA A 426 -19.02 0.85 -7.70
C ALA A 426 -17.81 -0.08 -7.50
N HIS A 427 -17.59 -0.60 -6.29
CA HIS A 427 -16.51 -1.55 -6.02
C HIS A 427 -16.76 -2.88 -6.73
N LEU A 428 -18.00 -3.37 -6.72
CA LEU A 428 -18.37 -4.59 -7.43
C LEU A 428 -18.21 -4.45 -8.95
N VAL A 429 -18.71 -3.36 -9.54
CA VAL A 429 -18.53 -3.08 -10.97
C VAL A 429 -17.04 -3.12 -11.35
N ASN A 430 -16.18 -2.42 -10.60
CA ASN A 430 -14.76 -2.35 -10.86
C ASN A 430 -14.07 -3.74 -10.81
N VAL A 431 -14.43 -4.55 -9.81
CA VAL A 431 -13.86 -5.88 -9.60
C VAL A 431 -14.35 -6.86 -10.67
N LEU A 432 -15.64 -6.80 -11.02
CA LEU A 432 -16.23 -7.64 -12.05
C LEU A 432 -15.76 -7.28 -13.47
N GLN A 433 -15.38 -6.03 -13.74
CA GLN A 433 -14.74 -5.68 -15.01
C GLN A 433 -13.32 -6.27 -15.15
N SER A 434 -12.65 -6.59 -14.05
CA SER A 434 -11.27 -7.08 -14.08
C SER A 434 -11.16 -8.53 -14.55
N HIS A 435 -10.23 -8.79 -15.47
CA HIS A 435 -9.87 -10.15 -15.90
C HIS A 435 -9.06 -10.92 -14.84
N PHE A 436 -8.61 -10.27 -13.77
CA PHE A 436 -7.68 -10.85 -12.79
C PHE A 436 -8.36 -11.29 -11.48
N LEU A 437 -9.69 -11.23 -11.42
CA LEU A 437 -10.49 -11.62 -10.26
C LEU A 437 -10.28 -13.10 -9.92
N GLN A 438 -9.91 -13.40 -8.67
CA GLN A 438 -9.67 -14.75 -8.18
C GLN A 438 -10.96 -15.39 -7.62
N ALA A 439 -11.86 -15.74 -8.52
CA ALA A 439 -13.06 -16.52 -8.23
C ALA A 439 -13.58 -17.20 -9.51
N SER A 440 -14.31 -18.31 -9.35
CA SER A 440 -15.08 -18.92 -10.44
C SER A 440 -16.28 -18.05 -10.81
N GLU A 441 -16.73 -18.11 -12.07
CA GLU A 441 -17.93 -17.37 -12.52
C GLU A 441 -19.20 -17.79 -11.78
N LEU A 442 -19.25 -19.03 -11.26
CA LEU A 442 -20.33 -19.49 -10.40
C LEU A 442 -20.34 -18.76 -9.05
N GLU A 443 -19.18 -18.64 -8.40
CA GLU A 443 -19.03 -17.89 -7.15
C GLU A 443 -19.32 -16.40 -7.35
N ILE A 444 -18.91 -15.84 -8.49
CA ILE A 444 -19.22 -14.48 -8.89
C ILE A 444 -20.73 -14.29 -9.02
N LEU A 445 -21.42 -15.15 -9.77
CA LEU A 445 -22.88 -15.09 -9.91
C LEU A 445 -23.56 -15.19 -8.53
N GLN A 446 -23.12 -16.12 -7.69
CA GLN A 446 -23.66 -16.29 -6.34
C GLN A 446 -23.44 -15.03 -5.49
N ALA A 447 -22.27 -14.40 -5.56
CA ALA A 447 -21.96 -13.17 -4.83
C ALA A 447 -22.84 -12.01 -5.29
N VAL A 448 -22.97 -11.82 -6.61
CA VAL A 448 -23.82 -10.77 -7.20
C VAL A 448 -25.28 -10.92 -6.77
N LEU A 449 -25.82 -12.15 -6.83
CA LEU A 449 -27.19 -12.43 -6.39
C LEU A 449 -27.38 -12.18 -4.89
N LYS A 450 -26.44 -12.62 -4.03
CA LYS A 450 -26.49 -12.38 -2.58
C LYS A 450 -26.44 -10.89 -2.26
N TRP A 451 -25.54 -10.15 -2.90
CA TRP A 451 -25.41 -8.72 -2.70
C TRP A 451 -26.68 -7.98 -3.15
N GLY A 452 -27.22 -8.30 -4.33
CA GLY A 452 -28.44 -7.67 -4.83
C GLY A 452 -29.67 -7.97 -3.98
N GLU A 453 -29.80 -9.20 -3.47
CA GLU A 453 -30.87 -9.56 -2.53
C GLU A 453 -30.77 -8.75 -1.22
N GLN A 454 -29.56 -8.57 -0.68
CA GLN A 454 -29.35 -7.78 0.52
C GLN A 454 -29.60 -6.27 0.29
N GLU A 455 -29.19 -5.74 -0.86
CA GLU A 455 -29.44 -4.36 -1.24
C GLU A 455 -30.94 -4.09 -1.45
N LEU A 456 -31.66 -5.06 -2.03
CA LEU A 456 -33.12 -5.00 -2.12
C LEU A 456 -33.77 -4.99 -0.73
N VAL A 457 -33.31 -5.84 0.19
CA VAL A 457 -33.78 -5.84 1.59
C VAL A 457 -33.52 -4.49 2.26
N ARG A 458 -32.32 -3.91 2.10
CA ARG A 458 -32.00 -2.58 2.64
C ARG A 458 -32.93 -1.50 2.07
N ARG A 459 -33.19 -1.51 0.76
CA ARG A 459 -34.14 -0.56 0.14
C ARG A 459 -35.57 -0.75 0.61
N MET A 460 -35.98 -1.98 0.92
CA MET A 460 -37.28 -2.26 1.52
C MET A 460 -37.36 -1.75 2.96
N GLU A 461 -36.29 -1.92 3.76
CA GLU A 461 -36.17 -1.38 5.12
C GLU A 461 -36.24 0.15 5.15
N ASP A 462 -35.60 0.83 4.19
CA ASP A 462 -35.63 2.30 4.08
C ASP A 462 -37.03 2.84 3.70
N ARG A 463 -37.78 2.09 2.87
CA ARG A 463 -39.16 2.45 2.47
C ARG A 463 -40.18 2.15 3.58
N GLU A 464 -40.03 1.01 4.26
CA GLU A 464 -40.96 0.53 5.29
C GLU A 464 -40.21 -0.04 6.51
N PRO A 465 -39.71 0.82 7.42
CA PRO A 465 -38.89 0.39 8.57
C PRO A 465 -39.62 -0.51 9.58
N ASN A 466 -40.96 -0.59 9.48
CA ASN A 466 -41.82 -1.33 10.39
C ASN A 466 -42.11 -2.78 9.95
N LEU A 467 -41.65 -3.21 8.77
CA LEU A 467 -41.86 -4.59 8.29
C LEU A 467 -40.93 -5.62 8.95
N LEU A 468 -39.79 -5.18 9.50
CA LEU A 468 -38.74 -6.06 10.02
C LEU A 468 -38.34 -5.76 11.48
N ASN A 469 -38.61 -4.55 11.99
CA ASN A 469 -38.33 -4.22 13.38
C ASN A 469 -39.43 -4.75 14.31
N HIS A 470 -39.03 -5.64 15.22
CA HIS A 470 -39.84 -6.19 16.31
C HIS A 470 -40.35 -5.09 17.28
N THR A 471 -41.30 -4.27 16.84
CA THR A 471 -42.13 -3.49 17.76
C THR A 471 -43.19 -4.42 18.33
N VAL A 472 -43.26 -4.50 19.66
CA VAL A 472 -43.94 -5.54 20.46
C VAL A 472 -45.47 -5.62 20.24
N HIS A 473 -46.05 -4.77 19.39
CA HIS A 473 -47.49 -4.65 19.18
C HIS A 473 -47.97 -4.71 17.71
N SER A 474 -47.13 -4.94 16.71
CA SER A 474 -47.59 -5.11 15.31
C SER A 474 -47.82 -6.58 14.94
N VAL A 475 -49.06 -6.89 14.54
CA VAL A 475 -49.55 -8.25 14.23
C VAL A 475 -49.27 -8.58 12.77
N THR A 476 -48.00 -8.76 12.38
CA THR A 476 -47.59 -9.46 11.14
C THR A 476 -46.27 -10.19 11.38
N ARG A 477 -46.34 -11.33 12.07
CA ARG A 477 -45.18 -12.17 12.42
C ARG A 477 -44.62 -12.99 11.24
N LYS A 478 -44.14 -12.34 10.18
CA LYS A 478 -43.25 -12.97 9.20
C LYS A 478 -42.24 -11.93 8.72
N GLY A 479 -40.99 -12.05 9.16
CA GLY A 479 -39.89 -11.36 8.48
C GLY A 479 -39.88 -11.75 7.00
N VAL A 480 -39.46 -10.81 6.14
CA VAL A 480 -39.42 -10.96 4.68
C VAL A 480 -38.64 -12.24 4.34
N LYS A 481 -39.30 -13.23 3.73
CA LYS A 481 -38.63 -14.44 3.25
C LYS A 481 -38.05 -14.16 1.88
N LYS A 482 -36.99 -14.88 1.49
CA LYS A 482 -36.39 -14.80 0.13
C LYS A 482 -37.41 -15.01 -1.02
N LYS A 483 -38.56 -15.64 -0.75
CA LYS A 483 -39.66 -15.83 -1.71
C LYS A 483 -40.58 -14.62 -1.89
N ASP A 484 -40.49 -13.63 -1.00
CA ASP A 484 -41.32 -12.42 -1.01
C ASP A 484 -40.61 -11.25 -1.73
N LEU A 485 -39.41 -11.48 -2.27
CA LEU A 485 -38.61 -10.47 -2.98
C LEU A 485 -39.09 -10.31 -4.43
N SER A 486 -39.25 -9.06 -4.87
CA SER A 486 -39.59 -8.74 -6.27
C SER A 486 -38.42 -9.02 -7.20
N ASP A 487 -38.58 -10.02 -8.08
CA ASP A 487 -37.57 -10.36 -9.09
C ASP A 487 -37.37 -9.22 -10.12
N ILE A 488 -38.36 -8.34 -10.30
CA ILE A 488 -38.26 -7.18 -11.19
C ILE A 488 -37.33 -6.13 -10.59
N GLU A 489 -37.55 -5.75 -9.33
CA GLU A 489 -36.69 -4.77 -8.63
C GLU A 489 -35.28 -5.32 -8.45
N LEU A 490 -35.15 -6.62 -8.16
CA LEU A 490 -33.84 -7.27 -8.08
C LEU A 490 -33.08 -7.18 -9.41
N ARG A 491 -33.76 -7.40 -10.54
CA ARG A 491 -33.16 -7.28 -11.87
C ARG A 491 -32.73 -5.85 -12.19
N GLU A 492 -33.49 -4.85 -11.75
CA GLU A 492 -33.09 -3.44 -11.89
C GLU A 492 -31.82 -3.11 -11.10
N ILE A 493 -31.75 -3.55 -9.84
CA ILE A 493 -30.55 -3.40 -8.99
C ILE A 493 -29.33 -4.07 -9.62
N LEU A 494 -29.53 -5.24 -10.24
CA LEU A 494 -28.47 -6.07 -10.80
C LEU A 494 -28.15 -5.77 -12.27
N SER A 495 -28.83 -4.79 -12.89
CA SER A 495 -28.75 -4.52 -14.33
C SER A 495 -27.34 -4.16 -14.83
N GLU A 496 -26.53 -3.48 -14.00
CA GLU A 496 -25.14 -3.14 -14.33
C GLU A 496 -24.15 -4.26 -13.95
N LEU A 497 -24.52 -5.15 -13.03
CA LEU A 497 -23.62 -6.20 -12.51
C LEU A 497 -23.73 -7.51 -13.29
N LEU A 498 -24.94 -7.94 -13.65
CA LEU A 498 -25.18 -9.21 -14.34
C LEU A 498 -24.51 -9.31 -15.72
N PRO A 499 -24.47 -8.25 -16.55
CA PRO A 499 -23.74 -8.28 -17.82
C PRO A 499 -22.22 -8.48 -17.67
N LEU A 500 -21.67 -8.24 -16.48
CA LEU A 500 -20.24 -8.43 -16.20
C LEU A 500 -19.90 -9.88 -15.80
N VAL A 501 -20.91 -10.70 -15.51
CA VAL A 501 -20.75 -12.14 -15.21
C VAL A 501 -20.67 -12.91 -16.53
N ARG A 502 -19.62 -13.72 -16.71
CA ARG A 502 -19.40 -14.48 -17.95
C ARG A 502 -20.19 -15.77 -17.88
N ILE A 503 -21.48 -15.68 -18.21
CA ILE A 503 -22.46 -16.77 -18.07
C ILE A 503 -22.00 -18.06 -18.78
N ASP A 504 -21.34 -17.95 -19.95
CA ASP A 504 -20.82 -19.11 -20.69
C ASP A 504 -19.63 -19.82 -20.03
N HIS A 505 -18.95 -19.16 -19.10
CA HIS A 505 -17.79 -19.71 -18.37
C HIS A 505 -18.19 -20.27 -16.99
N ILE A 506 -19.49 -20.35 -16.67
CA ILE A 506 -19.98 -20.92 -15.42
C ILE A 506 -19.80 -22.44 -15.43
N LEU A 507 -19.07 -22.93 -14.42
CA LEU A 507 -18.87 -24.34 -14.16
C LEU A 507 -19.32 -24.70 -12.73
N PRO A 508 -19.96 -25.86 -12.52
CA PRO A 508 -20.43 -26.81 -13.55
C PRO A 508 -21.67 -26.28 -14.30
N HIS A 509 -21.88 -26.74 -15.54
CA HIS A 509 -22.97 -26.28 -16.40
C HIS A 509 -24.38 -26.60 -15.85
N ASN A 510 -24.52 -27.65 -15.05
CA ASN A 510 -25.77 -28.04 -14.38
C ASN A 510 -25.98 -27.36 -13.02
N SER A 511 -25.35 -26.21 -12.77
CA SER A 511 -25.49 -25.53 -11.48
C SER A 511 -26.93 -25.09 -11.20
N GLU A 512 -27.42 -25.43 -10.01
CA GLU A 512 -28.78 -25.07 -9.57
C GLU A 512 -28.94 -23.55 -9.45
N ILE A 513 -27.87 -22.84 -9.10
CA ILE A 513 -27.87 -21.37 -8.93
C ILE A 513 -28.14 -20.68 -10.28
N LEU A 514 -27.42 -21.09 -11.33
CA LEU A 514 -27.64 -20.56 -12.68
C LEU A 514 -29.04 -20.90 -13.19
N THR A 515 -29.46 -22.16 -13.00
CA THR A 515 -30.80 -22.61 -13.39
C THR A 515 -31.89 -21.81 -12.66
N GLN A 516 -31.70 -21.51 -11.38
CA GLN A 516 -32.63 -20.69 -10.59
C GLN A 516 -32.64 -19.23 -11.06
N ALA A 517 -31.48 -18.65 -11.38
CA ALA A 517 -31.38 -17.29 -11.89
C ALA A 517 -32.09 -17.12 -13.24
N ILE A 518 -32.00 -18.13 -14.12
CA ILE A 518 -32.71 -18.18 -15.40
C ILE A 518 -34.22 -18.31 -15.16
N ARG A 519 -34.66 -19.23 -14.29
CA ARG A 519 -36.10 -19.40 -13.96
C ARG A 519 -36.73 -18.15 -13.36
N ARG A 520 -35.97 -17.35 -12.60
CA ARG A 520 -36.40 -16.06 -12.04
C ARG A 520 -36.36 -14.91 -13.07
N GLY A 521 -35.91 -15.16 -14.30
CA GLY A 521 -35.81 -14.13 -15.35
C GLY A 521 -34.78 -13.04 -15.05
N LEU A 522 -33.79 -13.32 -14.19
CA LEU A 522 -32.71 -12.39 -13.83
C LEU A 522 -31.66 -12.33 -14.94
N VAL A 523 -31.35 -13.46 -15.58
CA VAL A 523 -30.42 -13.54 -16.71
C VAL A 523 -31.20 -13.36 -18.00
N SER A 524 -30.91 -12.28 -18.75
CA SER A 524 -31.65 -11.93 -19.98
C SER A 524 -31.38 -12.88 -21.15
N THR A 525 -30.17 -13.43 -21.24
CA THR A 525 -29.75 -14.38 -22.28
C THR A 525 -29.22 -15.64 -21.61
N PRO A 526 -29.88 -16.81 -21.76
CA PRO A 526 -29.34 -18.05 -21.22
C PRO A 526 -27.98 -18.38 -21.87
N PRO A 527 -27.14 -19.21 -21.23
CA PRO A 527 -25.88 -19.66 -21.79
C PRO A 527 -26.02 -20.22 -23.21
N SER A 528 -24.99 -20.07 -24.03
CA SER A 528 -24.90 -20.57 -25.41
C SER A 528 -25.25 -22.07 -25.55
N HIS A 529 -24.89 -22.87 -24.55
CA HIS A 529 -25.20 -24.30 -24.52
C HIS A 529 -26.68 -24.65 -24.32
N MET A 530 -27.50 -23.70 -23.85
CA MET A 530 -28.95 -23.86 -23.74
C MET A 530 -29.69 -23.34 -24.97
N ILE A 531 -29.00 -22.65 -25.89
CA ILE A 531 -29.60 -21.99 -27.07
C ILE A 531 -29.38 -22.81 -28.36
N GLY A 532 -28.36 -23.68 -28.40
CA GLY A 532 -27.98 -24.44 -29.60
C GLY A 532 -28.42 -25.91 -29.60
N ASP A 533 -28.68 -26.44 -30.80
CA ASP A 533 -28.97 -27.85 -31.07
C ASP A 533 -27.69 -28.70 -30.85
N GLY A 534 -27.49 -29.21 -29.63
CA GLY A 534 -26.77 -30.46 -29.31
C GLY A 534 -25.35 -30.71 -29.89
N ARG A 535 -24.61 -29.70 -30.34
CA ARG A 535 -23.23 -29.87 -30.83
C ARG A 535 -22.24 -29.44 -29.75
N ASP A 536 -21.49 -30.40 -29.21
CA ASP A 536 -20.43 -30.20 -28.20
C ASP A 536 -19.43 -29.08 -28.53
N SER A 537 -19.25 -28.79 -29.82
CA SER A 537 -18.41 -27.70 -30.34
C SER A 537 -18.81 -26.29 -29.87
N ILE A 538 -20.06 -26.05 -29.46
CA ILE A 538 -20.53 -24.70 -29.08
C ILE A 538 -19.88 -24.22 -27.77
N HIS A 539 -19.63 -25.12 -26.82
CA HIS A 539 -19.03 -24.78 -25.52
C HIS A 539 -17.58 -24.31 -25.67
N THR A 540 -16.79 -24.98 -26.50
CA THR A 540 -15.38 -24.66 -26.73
C THR A 540 -15.21 -23.26 -27.36
N ASN A 541 -16.17 -22.85 -28.19
CA ASN A 541 -16.17 -21.54 -28.85
C ASN A 541 -16.36 -20.35 -27.90
N ALA A 542 -16.87 -20.56 -26.69
CA ALA A 542 -16.97 -19.51 -25.69
C ALA A 542 -15.62 -19.21 -24.99
N TRP A 543 -14.70 -20.18 -24.99
CA TRP A 543 -13.42 -20.11 -24.29
C TRP A 543 -12.22 -19.83 -25.20
N ILE A 544 -12.30 -20.21 -26.48
CA ILE A 544 -11.22 -20.08 -27.46
C ILE A 544 -11.68 -19.20 -28.64
N ARG A 545 -10.75 -18.43 -29.21
CA ARG A 545 -10.99 -17.66 -30.44
C ARG A 545 -11.23 -18.60 -31.63
N GLY A 546 -12.49 -18.82 -31.98
CA GLY A 546 -12.87 -19.55 -33.20
C GLY A 546 -12.64 -18.73 -34.48
N GLY A 547 -12.23 -19.38 -35.57
CA GLY A 547 -11.99 -18.72 -36.85
C GLY A 547 -13.25 -18.06 -37.46
N LYS A 548 -13.08 -16.80 -37.92
CA LYS A 548 -13.89 -15.92 -38.79
C LYS A 548 -15.44 -15.85 -38.66
N LYS A 549 -16.15 -16.66 -37.85
CA LYS A 549 -17.63 -16.59 -37.74
C LYS A 549 -18.25 -16.91 -36.36
N ASN A 550 -17.50 -16.87 -35.26
CA ASN A 550 -18.07 -17.21 -33.94
C ASN A 550 -18.09 -16.01 -32.99
N GLY A 551 -19.23 -15.30 -32.94
CA GLY A 551 -19.47 -14.15 -32.05
C GLY A 551 -19.71 -14.51 -30.58
N PHE A 552 -19.44 -15.75 -30.16
CA PHE A 552 -19.68 -16.24 -28.80
C PHE A 552 -18.44 -16.18 -27.90
N PHE A 553 -17.26 -15.86 -28.45
CA PHE A 553 -16.04 -15.80 -27.66
C PHE A 553 -16.10 -14.66 -26.64
N VAL A 554 -15.89 -15.02 -25.38
CA VAL A 554 -15.63 -14.08 -24.30
C VAL A 554 -14.26 -14.43 -23.74
N ARG A 555 -13.38 -13.44 -23.56
CA ARG A 555 -12.05 -13.68 -22.96
C ARG A 555 -12.23 -14.29 -21.56
N PRO A 556 -11.59 -15.41 -21.18
CA PRO A 556 -11.73 -15.99 -19.84
C PRO A 556 -11.09 -15.11 -18.75
N ARG A 557 -11.50 -15.30 -17.48
CA ARG A 557 -10.83 -14.66 -16.34
C ARG A 557 -9.63 -15.50 -15.95
N LEU A 558 -8.52 -14.86 -15.62
CA LEU A 558 -7.33 -15.52 -15.11
C LEU A 558 -7.57 -15.99 -13.66
N PHE A 559 -8.29 -17.09 -13.54
CA PHE A 559 -8.49 -17.79 -12.29
C PHE A 559 -7.40 -18.85 -12.13
N MET A 560 -6.55 -18.69 -11.11
CA MET A 560 -5.33 -19.50 -10.96
C MET A 560 -5.57 -21.02 -10.96
N PRO A 561 -6.62 -21.56 -10.31
CA PRO A 561 -6.90 -23.00 -10.37
C PRO A 561 -7.14 -23.52 -11.79
N TYR A 562 -7.79 -22.76 -12.67
CA TYR A 562 -8.01 -23.18 -14.07
C TYR A 562 -6.74 -23.07 -14.90
N TYR A 563 -5.96 -22.00 -14.67
CA TYR A 563 -4.69 -21.79 -15.36
C TYR A 563 -3.64 -22.85 -15.00
N GLU A 564 -3.49 -23.19 -13.71
CA GLU A 564 -2.56 -24.22 -13.26
C GLU A 564 -2.96 -25.60 -13.82
N GLU A 565 -4.26 -25.85 -13.92
CA GLU A 565 -4.82 -27.11 -14.43
C GLU A 565 -4.60 -27.30 -15.94
N ILE A 566 -4.96 -26.31 -16.78
CA ILE A 566 -4.72 -26.40 -18.24
C ILE A 566 -3.22 -26.50 -18.56
N LYS A 567 -2.39 -25.79 -17.78
CA LYS A 567 -0.95 -25.87 -17.92
C LYS A 567 -0.42 -27.26 -17.61
N SER A 568 -0.88 -27.87 -16.51
CA SER A 568 -0.53 -29.26 -16.17
C SER A 568 -0.96 -30.23 -17.27
N LEU A 569 -2.17 -30.09 -17.81
CA LEU A 569 -2.68 -30.95 -18.88
C LEU A 569 -1.82 -30.86 -20.15
N VAL A 570 -1.45 -29.65 -20.58
CA VAL A 570 -0.60 -29.47 -21.77
C VAL A 570 0.80 -30.02 -21.52
N GLU A 571 1.38 -29.79 -20.33
CA GLU A 571 2.68 -30.35 -19.95
C GLU A 571 2.66 -31.90 -19.93
N GLU A 572 1.60 -32.52 -19.40
CA GLU A 572 1.40 -33.97 -19.39
C GLU A 572 1.28 -34.54 -20.82
N GLN A 573 0.53 -33.88 -21.70
CA GLN A 573 0.40 -34.26 -23.11
C GLN A 573 1.74 -34.14 -23.84
N MET A 574 2.53 -33.10 -23.57
CA MET A 574 3.88 -32.95 -24.16
C MET A 574 4.84 -34.05 -23.70
N VAL A 575 4.76 -34.50 -22.44
CA VAL A 575 5.57 -35.63 -21.93
C VAL A 575 5.17 -36.94 -22.61
N GLN A 576 3.87 -37.18 -22.77
CA GLN A 576 3.35 -38.35 -23.49
C GLN A 576 3.77 -38.34 -24.97
N ASP A 577 3.72 -37.19 -25.63
CA ASP A 577 4.19 -37.01 -27.00
C ASP A 577 5.71 -37.17 -27.09
N THR A 578 6.50 -36.67 -26.14
CA THR A 578 7.96 -36.91 -26.14
C THR A 578 8.33 -38.37 -25.88
N ASP A 579 7.55 -39.12 -25.09
CA ASP A 579 7.72 -40.55 -24.88
C ASP A 579 7.29 -41.38 -26.12
N LEU A 580 6.26 -40.93 -26.86
CA LEU A 580 5.87 -41.50 -28.16
C LEU A 580 6.89 -41.19 -29.26
N ILE A 581 7.46 -39.98 -29.29
CA ILE A 581 8.51 -39.55 -30.21
C ILE A 581 9.85 -40.29 -29.94
N ARG A 582 10.09 -40.75 -28.71
CA ARG A 582 11.21 -41.65 -28.38
C ARG A 582 11.05 -43.06 -28.96
N LEU A 583 9.81 -43.49 -29.23
CA LEU A 583 9.49 -44.80 -29.82
C LEU A 583 9.28 -44.75 -31.35
N GLN A 584 9.02 -43.58 -31.94
CA GLN A 584 8.89 -43.40 -33.38
C GLN A 584 9.93 -42.40 -33.94
N ARG A 585 11.19 -42.84 -34.03
CA ARG A 585 12.15 -42.20 -34.92
C ARG A 585 11.90 -42.65 -36.36
N THR A 586 11.11 -41.89 -37.13
CA THR A 586 11.40 -41.69 -38.56
C THR A 586 10.59 -40.52 -39.14
N ARG A 587 11.33 -39.47 -39.53
CA ARG A 587 11.02 -38.43 -40.53
C ARG A 587 9.71 -37.64 -40.35
N TYR A 588 9.82 -36.34 -40.11
CA TYR A 588 9.50 -35.33 -41.13
C TYR A 588 9.94 -33.94 -40.61
N VAL A 589 10.85 -33.32 -41.35
CA VAL A 589 11.09 -31.87 -41.33
C VAL A 589 10.29 -31.33 -42.50
N ALA A 590 9.53 -30.25 -42.29
CA ALA A 590 9.12 -29.37 -43.37
C ALA A 590 8.91 -27.95 -42.81
N ASP A 591 9.89 -27.09 -43.10
CA ASP A 591 9.69 -25.65 -43.21
C ASP A 591 8.69 -25.37 -44.34
N ILE A 592 7.69 -24.54 -44.08
CA ILE A 592 7.08 -23.66 -45.09
C ILE A 592 6.76 -22.31 -44.41
N PRO A 593 7.34 -21.19 -44.88
CA PRO A 593 6.95 -19.85 -44.49
C PRO A 593 5.84 -19.32 -45.42
N ASP A 594 4.87 -18.59 -44.89
CA ASP A 594 4.04 -17.61 -45.63
C ASP A 594 3.34 -16.72 -44.57
N ALA A 595 3.59 -15.41 -44.48
CA ALA A 595 3.23 -14.33 -45.39
C ALA A 595 1.71 -14.13 -45.56
N LEU A 596 1.24 -12.93 -45.17
CA LEU A 596 -0.10 -12.32 -45.36
C LEU A 596 -1.18 -12.82 -44.37
N TYR A 597 -1.85 -11.99 -43.58
CA TYR A 597 -2.35 -10.63 -43.83
C TYR A 597 -2.29 -9.75 -42.58
N MET A 598 -1.74 -8.54 -42.73
CA MET A 598 -2.04 -7.42 -41.83
C MET A 598 -3.38 -6.83 -42.23
N VAL A 599 -4.36 -6.87 -41.32
CA VAL A 599 -5.49 -5.95 -41.35
C VAL A 599 -5.52 -5.28 -39.99
N ASP A 600 -4.98 -4.07 -39.95
CA ASP A 600 -5.15 -3.14 -38.84
C ASP A 600 -6.65 -2.81 -38.71
N GLU A 601 -7.29 -3.30 -37.64
CA GLU A 601 -8.57 -2.78 -37.19
C GLU A 601 -8.35 -1.37 -36.62
N LYS A 602 -8.71 -0.35 -37.42
CA LYS A 602 -8.77 1.05 -36.98
C LYS A 602 -9.65 1.17 -35.72
N PRO A 603 -9.24 1.93 -34.69
CA PRO A 603 -10.13 2.26 -33.59
C PRO A 603 -11.28 3.14 -34.10
N ARG A 604 -12.50 2.80 -33.68
CA ARG A 604 -13.71 3.59 -33.93
C ARG A 604 -13.54 4.98 -33.31
N THR A 605 -13.67 6.02 -34.13
CA THR A 605 -13.81 7.41 -33.71
C THR A 605 -15.10 7.59 -32.91
N MET A 606 -15.01 7.67 -31.58
CA MET A 606 -16.02 8.39 -30.80
C MET A 606 -15.79 9.89 -30.99
N GLY A 607 -16.89 10.64 -31.10
CA GLY A 607 -16.95 12.00 -31.60
C GLY A 607 -16.02 13.00 -30.91
N THR A 608 -15.47 13.87 -31.75
CA THR A 608 -14.69 15.07 -31.43
C THR A 608 -15.58 16.18 -30.83
N ALA A 609 -16.22 15.91 -29.70
CA ALA A 609 -16.99 16.90 -28.95
C ALA A 609 -16.63 16.79 -27.46
N GLY A 610 -15.50 17.36 -27.06
CA GLY A 610 -15.08 17.38 -25.66
C GLY A 610 -13.63 17.82 -25.39
N VAL A 611 -12.80 17.92 -26.42
CA VAL A 611 -11.35 18.23 -26.29
C VAL A 611 -11.11 19.62 -25.69
N ASP A 612 -11.98 20.60 -25.94
CA ASP A 612 -11.82 21.97 -25.43
C ASP A 612 -12.26 22.18 -23.97
N VAL A 613 -12.94 21.21 -23.35
CA VAL A 613 -13.42 21.34 -21.95
C VAL A 613 -12.51 20.58 -20.97
N LEU A 614 -11.75 19.59 -21.45
CA LEU A 614 -10.92 18.71 -20.61
C LEU A 614 -9.48 19.22 -20.40
N ALA A 615 -8.97 20.11 -21.26
CA ALA A 615 -7.63 20.69 -21.13
C ALA A 615 -7.52 21.70 -19.96
N ALA A 616 -8.64 22.19 -19.42
CA ALA A 616 -8.68 23.20 -18.36
C ALA A 616 -8.61 22.63 -16.93
N ALA A 617 -8.70 21.30 -16.74
CA ALA A 617 -8.90 20.68 -15.42
C ALA A 617 -7.69 19.92 -14.85
N PHE A 618 -6.60 19.79 -15.60
CA PHE A 618 -5.43 19.00 -15.18
C PHE A 618 -4.16 19.86 -15.17
N PRO A 619 -3.27 19.71 -14.16
CA PRO A 619 -1.98 20.36 -14.20
C PRO A 619 -1.20 19.83 -15.40
N VAL A 620 -0.98 20.69 -16.40
CA VAL A 620 -0.14 20.36 -17.56
C VAL A 620 1.29 20.15 -17.05
N PRO A 621 1.89 18.97 -17.24
CA PRO A 621 3.25 18.74 -16.78
C PRO A 621 4.21 19.68 -17.52
N ASP A 622 5.18 20.23 -16.80
CA ASP A 622 6.23 21.06 -17.38
C ASP A 622 7.08 20.27 -18.39
N SER A 623 7.75 20.98 -19.30
CA SER A 623 8.53 20.36 -20.38
C SER A 623 9.60 19.37 -19.87
N SER A 624 10.24 19.67 -18.73
CA SER A 624 11.19 18.76 -18.09
C SER A 624 10.53 17.48 -17.57
N THR A 625 9.38 17.60 -16.90
CA THR A 625 8.61 16.44 -16.43
C THR A 625 8.13 15.58 -17.59
N MET A 626 7.62 16.17 -18.67
CA MET A 626 7.24 15.44 -19.88
C MET A 626 8.41 14.66 -20.49
N ALA A 627 9.59 15.29 -20.63
CA ALA A 627 10.78 14.62 -21.14
C ALA A 627 11.24 13.46 -20.23
N ALA A 628 11.16 13.64 -18.91
CA ALA A 628 11.49 12.60 -17.95
C ALA A 628 10.49 11.43 -18.02
N MET A 629 9.20 11.71 -18.19
CA MET A 629 8.15 10.70 -18.38
C MET A 629 8.39 9.88 -19.65
N LEU A 630 8.70 10.52 -20.78
CA LEU A 630 9.03 9.85 -22.05
C LEU A 630 10.21 8.90 -21.91
N LYS A 631 11.30 9.39 -21.31
CA LYS A 631 12.49 8.58 -21.04
C LYS A 631 12.16 7.40 -20.15
N ARG A 632 11.29 7.60 -19.16
CA ARG A 632 10.85 6.54 -18.24
C ARG A 632 9.98 5.50 -18.96
N GLU A 633 9.06 5.94 -19.82
CA GLU A 633 8.22 5.06 -20.64
C GLU A 633 9.07 4.16 -21.53
N GLN A 634 10.04 4.73 -22.26
CA GLN A 634 10.95 3.96 -23.11
C GLN A 634 11.72 2.91 -22.33
N LYS A 635 12.20 3.25 -21.12
CA LYS A 635 12.87 2.29 -20.23
C LYS A 635 11.94 1.17 -19.77
N LEU A 636 10.66 1.45 -19.54
CA LEU A 636 9.68 0.43 -19.15
C LEU A 636 9.31 -0.49 -20.32
N ARG A 637 9.23 0.03 -21.55
CA ARG A 637 9.03 -0.77 -22.75
C ARG A 637 10.17 -1.78 -22.99
N GLN A 638 11.40 -1.41 -22.63
CA GLN A 638 12.57 -2.28 -22.69
C GLN A 638 12.68 -3.27 -21.51
N SER A 639 11.75 -3.26 -20.56
CA SER A 639 11.80 -4.17 -19.42
C SER A 639 11.48 -5.61 -19.84
N PRO A 640 12.10 -6.64 -19.21
CA PRO A 640 11.90 -8.04 -19.60
C PRO A 640 10.44 -8.49 -19.46
N SER A 641 9.71 -7.97 -18.46
CA SER A 641 8.28 -8.25 -18.29
C SER A 641 7.44 -7.72 -19.45
N CYS A 642 7.80 -6.55 -19.99
CA CYS A 642 7.09 -5.93 -21.11
C CYS A 642 7.42 -6.63 -22.43
N LEU A 643 8.70 -6.91 -22.69
CA LEU A 643 9.13 -7.66 -23.88
C LEU A 643 8.46 -9.03 -23.94
N ARG A 644 8.52 -9.80 -22.84
CA ARG A 644 7.82 -11.09 -22.74
C ARG A 644 6.32 -10.97 -23.00
N ALA A 645 5.66 -9.91 -22.51
CA ALA A 645 4.23 -9.72 -22.77
C ALA A 645 3.95 -9.41 -24.25
N ILE A 646 4.82 -8.66 -24.92
CA ILE A 646 4.69 -8.31 -26.35
C ILE A 646 4.94 -9.52 -27.26
N ASP A 647 5.83 -10.43 -26.86
CA ASP A 647 6.22 -11.60 -27.64
C ASP A 647 5.14 -12.70 -27.67
N LEU A 648 4.14 -12.64 -26.80
CA LEU A 648 3.04 -13.61 -26.76
C LEU A 648 2.00 -13.36 -27.87
N PRO A 649 1.51 -14.41 -28.55
CA PRO A 649 0.72 -14.27 -29.79
C PRO A 649 -0.64 -13.59 -29.58
N LEU A 650 -1.28 -13.80 -28.43
CA LEU A 650 -2.65 -13.32 -28.13
C LEU A 650 -2.65 -12.03 -27.29
N SER A 651 -1.48 -11.44 -27.04
CA SER A 651 -1.34 -10.23 -26.26
C SER A 651 -1.89 -8.98 -26.96
N SER A 652 -2.66 -8.19 -26.23
CA SER A 652 -3.12 -6.88 -26.70
C SER A 652 -2.06 -5.80 -26.47
N ARG A 653 -1.45 -5.31 -27.56
CA ARG A 653 -0.45 -4.22 -27.50
C ARG A 653 -1.01 -2.94 -26.89
N SER A 654 -2.28 -2.61 -27.13
CA SER A 654 -2.93 -1.43 -26.55
C SER A 654 -3.05 -1.54 -25.03
N GLU A 655 -3.49 -2.69 -24.52
CA GLU A 655 -3.60 -2.93 -23.07
C GLU A 655 -2.23 -2.91 -22.39
N ILE A 656 -1.21 -3.52 -23.00
CA ILE A 656 0.18 -3.49 -22.51
C ILE A 656 0.69 -2.06 -22.42
N ASN A 657 0.57 -1.30 -23.52
CA ASN A 657 1.01 0.10 -23.56
C ASN A 657 0.26 0.96 -22.54
N ARG A 658 -1.04 0.72 -22.36
CA ARG A 658 -1.85 1.40 -21.34
C ARG A 658 -1.33 1.12 -19.93
N GLN A 659 -0.99 -0.12 -19.58
CA GLN A 659 -0.41 -0.41 -18.26
C GLN A 659 0.96 0.26 -18.07
N VAL A 660 1.79 0.31 -19.12
CA VAL A 660 3.07 1.02 -19.07
C VAL A 660 2.87 2.52 -18.84
N ARG A 661 1.96 3.18 -19.56
CA ARG A 661 1.66 4.60 -19.39
C ARG A 661 1.09 4.91 -18.00
N LEU A 662 0.15 4.10 -17.52
CA LEU A 662 -0.40 4.23 -16.16
C LEU A 662 0.70 4.15 -15.11
N ARG A 663 1.65 3.23 -15.26
CA ARG A 663 2.80 3.14 -14.37
C ARG A 663 3.63 4.42 -14.38
N VAL A 664 3.93 4.97 -15.55
CA VAL A 664 4.69 6.24 -15.65
C VAL A 664 3.93 7.35 -14.95
N VAL A 665 2.69 7.60 -15.34
CA VAL A 665 1.84 8.67 -14.78
C VAL A 665 1.78 8.61 -13.24
N ARG A 666 1.61 7.40 -12.68
CA ARG A 666 1.59 7.18 -11.23
C ARG A 666 2.94 7.36 -10.54
N GLU A 667 4.06 7.00 -11.17
CA GLU A 667 5.42 7.27 -10.67
C GLU A 667 5.71 8.79 -10.57
N PHE A 668 5.02 9.61 -11.37
CA PHE A 668 5.14 11.07 -11.38
C PHE A 668 4.02 11.81 -10.62
N ASN A 669 3.19 11.09 -9.87
CA ASN A 669 2.07 11.65 -9.07
C ASN A 669 0.98 12.34 -9.90
N LEU A 670 0.77 11.91 -11.14
CA LEU A 670 -0.25 12.48 -12.02
C LEU A 670 -1.54 11.64 -12.00
N PRO A 671 -2.72 12.23 -12.27
CA PRO A 671 -3.98 11.49 -12.35
C PRO A 671 -3.99 10.47 -13.48
N ASP A 672 -4.66 9.33 -13.27
CA ASP A 672 -4.73 8.24 -14.27
C ASP A 672 -5.29 8.71 -15.64
N ALA A 673 -6.18 9.71 -15.67
CA ALA A 673 -6.72 10.30 -16.90
C ALA A 673 -5.64 10.87 -17.84
N VAL A 674 -4.48 11.26 -17.31
CA VAL A 674 -3.34 11.74 -18.11
C VAL A 674 -2.79 10.60 -18.99
N ALA A 675 -2.90 9.33 -18.57
CA ALA A 675 -2.46 8.21 -19.39
C ALA A 675 -3.28 8.07 -20.69
N ASP A 676 -4.58 8.38 -20.62
CA ASP A 676 -5.47 8.34 -21.79
C ASP A 676 -5.22 9.53 -22.72
N ILE A 677 -4.85 10.70 -22.18
CA ILE A 677 -4.44 11.87 -22.99
C ILE A 677 -3.11 11.59 -23.70
N LEU A 678 -2.13 11.00 -23.00
CA LEU A 678 -0.84 10.63 -23.59
C LEU A 678 -1.03 9.69 -24.78
N GLU A 679 -1.99 8.76 -24.72
CA GLU A 679 -2.32 7.91 -25.86
C GLU A 679 -2.67 8.69 -27.12
N LEU A 680 -3.46 9.77 -27.01
CA LEU A 680 -3.87 10.61 -28.13
C LEU A 680 -2.71 11.44 -28.69
N CYS A 681 -1.80 11.91 -27.83
CA CYS A 681 -0.65 12.71 -28.25
C CYS A 681 0.42 11.90 -29.03
N PHE A 682 0.44 10.57 -28.92
CA PHE A 682 1.39 9.72 -29.68
C PHE A 682 0.82 9.18 -31.00
N ILE A 683 -0.43 9.51 -31.34
CA ILE A 683 -1.08 9.13 -32.60
C ILE A 683 -1.03 10.28 -33.63
N LEU A 684 -0.60 11.47 -33.21
CA LEU A 684 -0.18 12.59 -34.07
C LEU A 684 1.34 12.56 -34.23
#